data_AF-A0A9R0I0S6-F1
#
_entry.id   AF-A0A9R0I0S6-F1
#
_cell.length_a   1.000
_cell.length_b   1.000
_cell.length_c   1.000
_cell.angle_alpha   90.00
_cell.angle_beta   90.00
_cell.angle_gamma   90.00
#
_symmetry.space_group_name_H-M   'P 1'
#
loop_
_entity.id
_entity.type
_entity.pdbx_description
1 polymer ?
#
loop_
_entity_poly.entity_id
_entity_poly.type
_entity_poly.pdbx_seq_one_letter_code
_entity_poly.pdbx_strand_id
1 'polypeptide(L)'
;MIICSWNVRGLNAPSKVVEVRRFLQKNNVDVVALVETRVREINVKKVQNKLGDQFIHGVICTKTGLTSAEFTAVYGLHTIEHRKPLWVDLVNTADNETRDFERCIDAAGLAELKSCGHFFSWSNKGQGDLRISSRIDRALGCAAWHTVFDDAVVDHLNPGLSDHSPLVLTCKMEDHSKGRPFRLFNYMADHPSFNQVVQDGWKVNIQGTAMHQLAATPTDTDLQCYEGEYTRNSIDLLYDTAGKKLVTTEEIQKEICVFYKELVGSAADNLVGIDLDVVRKGNQLTADAAQGLVVPVTNDEIDVSLAAVKEFFDTGKMLRKINNTSVTLIPKVQNATSIKDFRPIACCSIVYKLISKILTSRMQVVIGDVIRNAQSGFIPGRNISGNILLASELVKCYSRKYISPRCMIKVDLKKAYDSIEWHFLKQMLQELGFSSKFVNWIMQCLYSVSYSILVNGAPTSPIPAKKGLRQGDPMSPYLFAIGMEYLSRCLGNVAGDKHFKYHPRCKKLNITHMMFADDLLMFSRADIPSVTALFGAFTKFSLDSGLLANLHKSEVYTAGIPDDMSDQIVEQIGIPKGNLFADCKPLIEKIVDRVRSWTAKFLSYAGRLQLIKSVLFGIQMYWSQIFVMPKKVMKEIQRICRCFLWTGSDLGSKKAPVVWEQMCFPKSCGGWNLTNLVIWNKATVVKHLWALSMKQDRPWVKWIHIYYVKNQNFWSMPVPNGLTWSLRKIWHSRDMVMQVGTFDQFTYASKFKINKMYKYLHDIGGHVSWKRIICNSKATPKAAFIVWLALHKRLPTKDRLRGWGMNISSTCELCQAADESLDHLFFDCSVSKEVWSGVLQHLGVSRLVMQWELEVQWCSVKSRSTKEADIRRSIAFSETVYALWLQRNANLFKNKLDSIDCIVRRILFIVACRCE
;
A
#
# COMPACT_ATOMS: atom_id res chain seq x y z
N MET A 1 10.70 -25.13 -23.16
CA MET A 1 9.92 -26.17 -23.86
C MET A 1 8.52 -25.64 -24.10
N ILE A 2 8.05 -25.68 -25.35
CA ILE A 2 6.71 -25.24 -25.76
C ILE A 2 5.89 -26.47 -26.15
N ILE A 3 4.83 -26.76 -25.38
CA ILE A 3 3.91 -27.88 -25.61
C ILE A 3 2.59 -27.34 -26.18
N CYS A 4 2.14 -27.85 -27.31
CA CYS A 4 0.84 -27.51 -27.90
C CYS A 4 -0.10 -28.72 -27.82
N SER A 5 -1.28 -28.54 -27.23
CA SER A 5 -2.40 -29.48 -27.34
C SER A 5 -3.48 -28.86 -28.21
N TRP A 6 -3.92 -29.56 -29.26
CA TRP A 6 -4.94 -29.05 -30.15
C TRP A 6 -5.87 -30.16 -30.67
N ASN A 7 -7.16 -30.04 -30.37
CA ASN A 7 -8.18 -30.89 -30.94
C ASN A 7 -8.54 -30.37 -32.35
N VAL A 8 -8.13 -31.09 -33.39
CA VAL A 8 -8.33 -30.69 -34.78
C VAL A 8 -9.16 -31.74 -35.50
N ARG A 9 -10.39 -31.39 -35.86
CA ARG A 9 -11.27 -32.27 -36.65
C ARG A 9 -10.88 -32.25 -38.13
N GLY A 10 -10.70 -33.44 -38.71
CA GLY A 10 -10.55 -33.63 -40.15
C GLY A 10 -9.12 -33.43 -40.65
N LEU A 11 -8.12 -33.88 -39.89
CA LEU A 11 -6.71 -33.94 -40.30
C LEU A 11 -6.47 -34.85 -41.51
N ASN A 12 -7.48 -35.64 -41.92
CA ASN A 12 -7.49 -36.37 -43.19
C ASN A 12 -7.46 -35.45 -44.44
N ALA A 13 -7.76 -34.15 -44.31
CA ALA A 13 -7.74 -33.21 -45.43
C ALA A 13 -6.32 -32.61 -45.65
N PRO A 14 -5.72 -32.74 -46.85
CA PRO A 14 -4.36 -32.27 -47.12
C PRO A 14 -4.14 -30.77 -46.85
N SER A 15 -5.14 -29.93 -47.13
CA SER A 15 -5.09 -28.49 -46.88
C SER A 15 -4.97 -28.15 -45.39
N LYS A 16 -5.69 -28.88 -44.52
CA LYS A 16 -5.60 -28.70 -43.06
C LYS A 16 -4.24 -29.13 -42.51
N VAL A 17 -3.63 -30.19 -43.07
CA VAL A 17 -2.29 -30.65 -42.69
C VAL A 17 -1.24 -29.57 -42.98
N VAL A 18 -1.33 -28.87 -44.12
CA VAL A 18 -0.42 -27.78 -44.48
C VAL A 18 -0.55 -26.61 -43.49
N GLU A 19 -1.76 -26.27 -43.09
CA GLU A 19 -2.01 -25.15 -42.18
C GLU A 19 -1.56 -25.45 -40.74
N VAL A 20 -1.77 -26.68 -40.25
CA VAL A 20 -1.23 -27.13 -38.96
C VAL A 20 0.29 -27.09 -38.97
N ARG A 21 0.96 -27.54 -40.05
CA ARG A 21 2.43 -27.45 -40.18
C ARG A 21 2.91 -25.99 -40.12
N ARG A 22 2.24 -25.08 -40.83
CA ARG A 22 2.57 -23.65 -40.80
C ARG A 22 2.39 -23.06 -39.40
N PHE A 23 1.34 -23.46 -38.69
CA PHE A 23 1.09 -23.06 -37.30
C PHE A 23 2.19 -23.54 -36.35
N LEU A 24 2.60 -24.81 -36.44
CA LEU A 24 3.64 -25.38 -35.59
C LEU A 24 5.00 -24.70 -35.82
N GLN A 25 5.33 -24.41 -37.09
CA GLN A 25 6.54 -23.65 -37.46
C GLN A 25 6.51 -22.21 -36.94
N LYS A 26 5.38 -21.52 -37.10
CA LYS A 26 5.22 -20.12 -36.65
C LYS A 26 5.37 -19.98 -35.13
N ASN A 27 4.87 -20.94 -34.35
CA ASN A 27 4.87 -20.87 -32.90
C ASN A 27 6.04 -21.61 -32.23
N ASN A 28 7.01 -22.10 -33.02
CA ASN A 28 8.19 -22.81 -32.52
C ASN A 28 7.88 -23.96 -31.53
N VAL A 29 6.79 -24.69 -31.77
CA VAL A 29 6.31 -25.76 -30.87
C VAL A 29 7.33 -26.90 -30.80
N ASP A 30 7.70 -27.32 -29.59
CA ASP A 30 8.65 -28.42 -29.35
C ASP A 30 7.91 -29.78 -29.26
N VAL A 31 6.73 -29.80 -28.65
CA VAL A 31 5.89 -31.01 -28.50
C VAL A 31 4.47 -30.70 -28.94
N VAL A 32 3.88 -31.55 -29.79
CA VAL A 32 2.49 -31.38 -30.24
C VAL A 32 1.66 -32.62 -29.91
N ALA A 33 0.53 -32.40 -29.23
CA ALA A 33 -0.52 -33.39 -29.00
C ALA A 33 -1.73 -33.01 -29.88
N LEU A 34 -2.00 -33.81 -30.92
CA LEU A 34 -3.16 -33.62 -31.79
C LEU A 34 -4.22 -34.65 -31.43
N VAL A 35 -5.37 -34.19 -30.94
CA VAL A 35 -6.50 -35.07 -30.61
C VAL A 35 -7.46 -35.09 -31.80
N GLU A 36 -7.55 -36.20 -32.53
CA GLU A 36 -8.53 -36.37 -33.62
C GLU A 36 -9.72 -37.24 -33.18
N THR A 37 -10.92 -36.68 -33.26
CA THR A 37 -12.16 -37.35 -32.80
C THR A 37 -12.80 -38.29 -33.83
N ARG A 38 -12.34 -38.32 -35.10
CA ARG A 38 -12.86 -39.21 -36.16
C ARG A 38 -11.79 -39.64 -37.15
N VAL A 39 -11.01 -40.65 -36.79
CA VAL A 39 -10.21 -41.42 -37.77
C VAL A 39 -11.14 -42.48 -38.38
N ARG A 40 -11.28 -42.51 -39.72
CA ARG A 40 -11.99 -43.62 -40.41
C ARG A 40 -11.21 -44.91 -40.17
N GLU A 41 -11.89 -46.02 -39.91
CA GLU A 41 -11.28 -47.31 -39.54
C GLU A 41 -10.17 -47.75 -40.51
N ILE A 42 -10.35 -47.48 -41.81
CA ILE A 42 -9.37 -47.74 -42.87
C ILE A 42 -8.04 -46.96 -42.72
N ASN A 43 -8.06 -45.84 -42.01
CA ASN A 43 -6.92 -44.96 -41.75
C ASN A 43 -6.32 -45.18 -40.35
N VAL A 44 -6.98 -45.94 -39.46
CA VAL A 44 -6.49 -46.21 -38.09
C VAL A 44 -5.13 -46.90 -38.14
N LYS A 45 -4.97 -47.93 -39.00
CA LYS A 45 -3.66 -48.60 -39.21
C LYS A 45 -2.57 -47.67 -39.77
N LYS A 46 -2.93 -46.69 -40.59
CA LYS A 46 -1.96 -45.70 -41.12
C LYS A 46 -1.50 -44.69 -40.06
N VAL A 47 -2.37 -44.36 -39.12
CA VAL A 47 -2.04 -43.46 -37.99
C VAL A 47 -1.28 -44.23 -36.91
N GLN A 48 -1.69 -45.45 -36.57
CA GLN A 48 -0.97 -46.36 -35.64
C GLN A 48 0.45 -46.68 -36.13
N ASN A 49 0.63 -47.03 -37.42
CA ASN A 49 1.96 -47.27 -37.97
C ASN A 49 2.88 -46.03 -37.97
N LYS A 50 2.32 -44.82 -37.80
CA LYS A 50 3.09 -43.57 -37.72
C LYS A 50 3.33 -43.08 -36.29
N LEU A 51 2.52 -43.51 -35.33
CA LEU A 51 2.50 -42.94 -33.97
C LEU A 51 2.61 -43.98 -32.84
N GLY A 52 2.63 -45.28 -33.14
CA GLY A 52 2.74 -46.36 -32.15
C GLY A 52 1.40 -46.78 -31.52
N ASP A 53 1.47 -47.77 -30.62
CA ASP A 53 0.33 -48.28 -29.83
C ASP A 53 -0.19 -47.23 -28.84
N GLN A 54 -1.30 -47.52 -28.13
CA GLN A 54 -2.11 -46.60 -27.30
C GLN A 54 -1.36 -45.78 -26.22
N PHE A 55 -0.06 -46.02 -26.05
CA PHE A 55 0.85 -45.27 -25.21
C PHE A 55 2.05 -44.82 -26.05
N ILE A 56 2.23 -43.51 -26.20
CA ILE A 56 3.49 -42.97 -26.74
C ILE A 56 4.36 -42.65 -25.54
N HIS A 57 5.35 -43.49 -25.27
CA HIS A 57 6.40 -43.24 -24.29
C HIS A 57 7.68 -42.87 -25.03
N GLY A 58 8.26 -41.71 -24.75
CA GLY A 58 9.45 -41.24 -25.46
C GLY A 58 10.24 -40.18 -24.72
N VAL A 59 11.54 -40.17 -24.92
CA VAL A 59 12.45 -39.16 -24.39
C VAL A 59 12.51 -38.00 -25.41
N ILE A 60 12.02 -36.84 -25.01
CA ILE A 60 12.02 -35.63 -25.83
C ILE A 60 13.23 -34.79 -25.47
N CYS A 61 14.09 -34.52 -26.44
CA CYS A 61 15.26 -33.66 -26.26
C CYS A 61 14.99 -32.23 -26.76
N THR A 62 15.59 -31.23 -26.12
CA THR A 62 15.58 -29.85 -26.62
C THR A 62 16.29 -29.76 -27.98
N LYS A 63 15.96 -28.77 -28.82
CA LYS A 63 16.61 -28.53 -30.12
C LYS A 63 18.13 -28.38 -30.04
N THR A 64 18.64 -28.02 -28.87
CA THR A 64 20.07 -27.86 -28.56
C THR A 64 20.75 -29.16 -28.11
N GLY A 65 20.00 -30.25 -27.90
CA GLY A 65 20.51 -31.54 -27.42
C GLY A 65 20.93 -31.59 -25.94
N LEU A 66 20.89 -30.45 -25.24
CA LEU A 66 21.40 -30.28 -23.88
C LEU A 66 20.51 -30.86 -22.77
N THR A 67 19.23 -31.13 -23.07
CA THR A 67 18.25 -31.54 -22.04
C THR A 67 17.26 -32.53 -22.63
N SER A 68 16.89 -33.55 -21.85
CA SER A 68 15.92 -34.60 -22.22
C SER A 68 14.83 -34.74 -21.15
N ALA A 69 13.60 -35.05 -21.57
CA ALA A 69 12.45 -35.27 -20.68
C ALA A 69 11.62 -36.49 -21.12
N GLU A 70 11.17 -37.32 -20.18
CA GLU A 70 10.28 -38.44 -20.46
C GLU A 70 8.84 -37.93 -20.66
N PHE A 71 8.23 -38.31 -21.78
CA PHE A 71 6.88 -37.92 -22.15
C PHE A 71 6.02 -39.17 -22.35
N THR A 72 4.83 -39.18 -21.74
CA THR A 72 3.83 -40.23 -21.92
C THR A 72 2.50 -39.62 -22.36
N ALA A 73 2.01 -40.00 -23.54
CA ALA A 73 0.67 -39.62 -24.01
C ALA A 73 -0.27 -40.83 -24.00
N VAL A 74 -1.51 -40.62 -23.53
CA VAL A 74 -2.58 -41.62 -23.46
C VAL A 74 -3.77 -41.15 -24.32
N TYR A 75 -4.19 -41.96 -25.30
CA TYR A 75 -5.36 -41.66 -26.14
C TYR A 75 -6.57 -42.52 -25.73
N GLY A 76 -7.76 -41.90 -25.65
CA GLY A 76 -9.01 -42.55 -25.24
C GLY A 76 -9.63 -43.48 -26.32
N LEU A 77 -10.44 -44.44 -25.85
CA LEU A 77 -11.02 -45.59 -26.57
C LEU A 77 -11.73 -45.23 -27.89
N HIS A 78 -11.37 -45.94 -28.97
CA HIS A 78 -11.74 -45.57 -30.35
C HIS A 78 -12.99 -46.23 -30.94
N THR A 79 -13.54 -47.30 -30.37
CA THR A 79 -14.72 -47.98 -30.93
C THR A 79 -16.01 -47.39 -30.36
N ILE A 80 -17.07 -47.34 -31.19
CA ILE A 80 -18.42 -46.92 -30.74
C ILE A 80 -18.97 -47.92 -29.72
N GLU A 81 -18.61 -49.20 -29.84
CA GLU A 81 -19.04 -50.27 -28.93
C GLU A 81 -18.44 -50.14 -27.52
N HIS A 82 -17.18 -49.70 -27.38
CA HIS A 82 -16.60 -49.42 -26.05
C HIS A 82 -17.09 -48.10 -25.44
N ARG A 83 -17.60 -47.18 -26.28
CA ARG A 83 -18.16 -45.89 -25.83
C ARG A 83 -19.65 -45.98 -25.47
N LYS A 84 -20.39 -46.89 -26.11
CA LYS A 84 -21.84 -47.08 -25.92
C LYS A 84 -22.26 -47.31 -24.45
N PRO A 85 -21.59 -48.17 -23.66
CA PRO A 85 -21.95 -48.38 -22.25
C PRO A 85 -21.78 -47.10 -21.42
N LEU A 86 -20.68 -46.36 -21.64
CA LEU A 86 -20.44 -45.07 -21.01
C LEU A 86 -21.48 -44.02 -21.42
N TRP A 87 -22.00 -44.11 -22.64
CA TRP A 87 -23.03 -43.21 -23.17
C TRP A 87 -24.44 -43.50 -22.64
N VAL A 88 -24.69 -44.73 -22.17
CA VAL A 88 -25.95 -45.10 -21.51
C VAL A 88 -26.03 -44.45 -20.12
N ASP A 89 -24.91 -44.37 -19.40
CA ASP A 89 -24.82 -43.62 -18.14
C ASP A 89 -24.91 -42.09 -18.34
N LEU A 90 -24.57 -41.60 -19.54
CA LEU A 90 -24.62 -40.18 -19.91
C LEU A 90 -26.03 -39.62 -20.11
N VAL A 91 -27.10 -40.42 -20.07
CA VAL A 91 -28.48 -39.93 -20.32
C VAL A 91 -29.07 -39.18 -19.10
N ASN A 92 -28.43 -39.25 -17.92
CA ASN A 92 -28.83 -38.53 -16.68
C ASN A 92 -27.82 -37.43 -16.27
N THR A 93 -27.21 -36.75 -17.24
CA THR A 93 -26.03 -35.91 -16.98
C THR A 93 -26.34 -34.42 -16.87
N ALA A 94 -26.22 -33.90 -15.64
CA ALA A 94 -26.03 -32.47 -15.42
C ALA A 94 -25.11 -32.17 -14.21
N ASP A 95 -25.17 -32.94 -13.12
CA ASP A 95 -24.54 -32.52 -11.84
C ASP A 95 -23.52 -33.49 -11.20
N ASN A 96 -23.54 -34.80 -11.50
CA ASN A 96 -22.64 -35.76 -10.82
C ASN A 96 -21.23 -35.83 -11.44
N GLU A 97 -21.10 -35.72 -12.76
CA GLU A 97 -19.80 -35.87 -13.43
C GLU A 97 -18.86 -34.69 -13.20
N THR A 98 -19.37 -33.46 -13.12
CA THR A 98 -18.56 -32.29 -12.73
C THR A 98 -18.02 -32.44 -11.32
N ARG A 99 -18.80 -33.02 -10.41
CA ARG A 99 -18.39 -33.27 -9.02
C ARG A 99 -17.36 -34.39 -8.90
N ASP A 100 -17.48 -35.46 -9.68
CA ASP A 100 -16.52 -36.55 -9.65
C ASP A 100 -15.20 -36.16 -10.34
N PHE A 101 -15.27 -35.33 -11.39
CA PHE A 101 -14.07 -34.73 -11.99
C PHE A 101 -13.41 -33.72 -11.04
N GLU A 102 -14.18 -32.85 -10.36
CA GLU A 102 -13.65 -31.95 -9.32
C GLU A 102 -13.01 -32.73 -8.16
N ARG A 103 -13.66 -33.80 -7.67
CA ARG A 103 -13.09 -34.68 -6.64
C ARG A 103 -11.82 -35.38 -7.11
N CYS A 104 -11.75 -35.79 -8.37
CA CYS A 104 -10.56 -36.39 -8.96
C CYS A 104 -9.39 -35.39 -8.99
N ILE A 105 -9.65 -34.14 -9.41
CA ILE A 105 -8.67 -33.04 -9.38
C ILE A 105 -8.18 -32.79 -7.95
N ASP A 106 -9.10 -32.70 -6.99
CA ASP A 106 -8.79 -32.47 -5.58
C ASP A 106 -7.99 -33.64 -4.97
N ALA A 107 -8.38 -34.88 -5.23
CA ALA A 107 -7.71 -36.08 -4.73
C ALA A 107 -6.32 -36.27 -5.35
N ALA A 108 -6.13 -35.90 -6.62
CA ALA A 108 -4.84 -35.92 -7.29
C ALA A 108 -3.94 -34.71 -6.93
N GLY A 109 -4.44 -33.76 -6.14
CA GLY A 109 -3.70 -32.55 -5.75
C GLY A 109 -3.33 -31.66 -6.94
N LEU A 110 -4.19 -31.64 -7.97
CA LEU A 110 -3.98 -30.89 -9.20
C LEU A 110 -4.67 -29.52 -9.11
N ALA A 111 -4.03 -28.49 -9.66
CA ALA A 111 -4.59 -27.16 -9.79
C ALA A 111 -4.51 -26.68 -11.24
N GLU A 112 -5.47 -25.86 -11.67
CA GLU A 112 -5.46 -25.29 -13.02
C GLU A 112 -4.28 -24.33 -13.20
N LEU A 113 -3.51 -24.52 -14.28
CA LEU A 113 -2.39 -23.66 -14.63
C LEU A 113 -2.88 -22.26 -15.04
N LYS A 114 -2.01 -21.25 -14.88
CA LYS A 114 -2.32 -19.88 -15.32
C LYS A 114 -2.56 -19.88 -16.83
N SER A 115 -3.68 -19.30 -17.27
CA SER A 115 -4.04 -19.24 -18.70
C SER A 115 -4.23 -17.81 -19.21
N CYS A 116 -3.85 -17.52 -20.45
CA CYS A 116 -4.16 -16.29 -21.19
C CYS A 116 -4.79 -16.61 -22.55
N GLY A 117 -5.20 -15.59 -23.31
CA GLY A 117 -5.79 -15.76 -24.64
C GLY A 117 -7.32 -15.80 -24.64
N HIS A 118 -7.91 -16.54 -25.59
CA HIS A 118 -9.36 -16.66 -25.74
C HIS A 118 -10.02 -17.34 -24.54
N PHE A 119 -11.09 -16.72 -24.02
CA PHE A 119 -11.80 -17.24 -22.84
C PHE A 119 -12.54 -18.55 -23.10
N PHE A 120 -13.12 -18.72 -24.29
CA PHE A 120 -13.80 -19.94 -24.71
C PHE A 120 -12.85 -20.81 -25.52
N SER A 121 -12.68 -22.07 -25.11
CA SER A 121 -11.82 -23.02 -25.79
C SER A 121 -12.54 -23.79 -26.90
N TRP A 122 -13.87 -23.77 -26.92
CA TRP A 122 -14.69 -24.43 -27.93
C TRP A 122 -15.83 -23.52 -28.41
N SER A 123 -16.21 -23.63 -29.69
CA SER A 123 -17.46 -23.06 -30.20
C SER A 123 -18.07 -23.89 -31.33
N ASN A 124 -19.39 -23.87 -31.45
CA ASN A 124 -20.10 -24.53 -32.55
C ASN A 124 -19.94 -23.83 -33.91
N LYS A 125 -19.19 -22.72 -33.99
CA LYS A 125 -19.02 -21.86 -35.18
C LYS A 125 -20.32 -21.32 -35.80
N GLY A 126 -21.41 -21.26 -35.03
CA GLY A 126 -22.65 -20.61 -35.46
C GLY A 126 -22.48 -19.11 -35.71
N GLN A 127 -23.39 -18.51 -36.48
CA GLN A 127 -23.47 -17.06 -36.69
C GLN A 127 -24.60 -16.46 -35.83
N GLY A 128 -24.40 -15.23 -35.34
CA GLY A 128 -25.39 -14.51 -34.53
C GLY A 128 -25.79 -15.27 -33.27
N ASP A 129 -27.09 -15.30 -32.98
CA ASP A 129 -27.67 -15.92 -31.77
C ASP A 129 -27.57 -17.45 -31.74
N LEU A 130 -27.18 -18.09 -32.86
CA LEU A 130 -26.94 -19.53 -32.93
C LEU A 130 -25.52 -19.92 -32.47
N ARG A 131 -24.66 -18.94 -32.14
CA ARG A 131 -23.28 -19.20 -31.71
C ARG A 131 -23.23 -19.59 -30.23
N ILE A 132 -22.87 -20.84 -29.98
CA ILE A 132 -22.62 -21.37 -28.63
C ILE A 132 -21.10 -21.52 -28.46
N SER A 133 -20.55 -20.97 -27.39
CA SER A 133 -19.13 -21.09 -27.03
C SER A 133 -18.98 -21.52 -25.57
N SER A 134 -18.04 -22.41 -25.28
CA SER A 134 -17.80 -22.94 -23.94
C SER A 134 -16.31 -23.15 -23.68
N ARG A 135 -15.90 -23.23 -22.41
CA ARG A 135 -14.52 -23.51 -22.00
C ARG A 135 -14.44 -24.93 -21.45
N ILE A 136 -14.01 -25.85 -22.31
CA ILE A 136 -13.98 -27.29 -22.04
C ILE A 136 -12.57 -27.89 -22.02
N ASP A 137 -11.57 -27.15 -22.50
CA ASP A 137 -10.17 -27.56 -22.51
C ASP A 137 -9.42 -26.83 -21.39
N ARG A 138 -8.69 -27.57 -20.56
CA ARG A 138 -7.95 -27.05 -19.39
C ARG A 138 -6.60 -27.73 -19.29
N ALA A 139 -5.65 -27.05 -18.65
CA ALA A 139 -4.35 -27.61 -18.31
C ALA A 139 -4.15 -27.54 -16.79
N LEU A 140 -3.72 -28.65 -16.21
CA LEU A 140 -3.61 -28.83 -14.75
C LEU A 140 -2.16 -29.20 -14.37
N GLY A 141 -1.71 -28.78 -13.20
CA GLY A 141 -0.39 -29.13 -12.64
C GLY A 141 -0.47 -29.46 -11.15
N CYS A 142 0.40 -30.34 -10.66
CA CYS A 142 0.50 -30.67 -9.23
C CYS A 142 1.43 -29.69 -8.48
N ALA A 143 1.44 -29.75 -7.15
CA ALA A 143 2.29 -28.88 -6.33
C ALA A 143 3.79 -28.97 -6.67
N ALA A 144 4.31 -30.17 -6.97
CA ALA A 144 5.69 -30.36 -7.41
C ALA A 144 5.94 -29.66 -8.76
N TRP A 145 4.99 -29.76 -9.69
CA TRP A 145 5.04 -29.08 -10.99
C TRP A 145 5.11 -27.56 -10.79
N HIS A 146 4.20 -26.99 -10.01
CA HIS A 146 4.17 -25.55 -9.69
C HIS A 146 5.45 -25.05 -9.01
N THR A 147 6.18 -25.95 -8.34
CA THR A 147 7.47 -25.64 -7.75
C THR A 147 8.57 -25.59 -8.80
N VAL A 148 8.50 -26.39 -9.86
CA VAL A 148 9.56 -26.43 -10.90
C VAL A 148 9.35 -25.34 -11.95
N PHE A 149 8.13 -25.08 -12.42
CA PHE A 149 7.84 -24.04 -13.41
C PHE A 149 6.73 -23.08 -12.97
N ASP A 150 7.02 -22.18 -12.04
CA ASP A 150 6.06 -21.21 -11.48
C ASP A 150 5.61 -20.12 -12.49
N ASP A 151 6.37 -19.96 -13.56
CA ASP A 151 6.15 -19.04 -14.68
C ASP A 151 5.33 -19.63 -15.83
N ALA A 152 4.93 -20.90 -15.73
CA ALA A 152 4.22 -21.57 -16.79
C ALA A 152 2.85 -20.95 -17.07
N VAL A 153 2.63 -20.62 -18.33
CA VAL A 153 1.39 -20.03 -18.83
C VAL A 153 0.87 -20.82 -20.02
N VAL A 154 -0.43 -21.02 -20.04
CA VAL A 154 -1.18 -21.69 -21.10
C VAL A 154 -1.90 -20.65 -21.95
N ASP A 155 -1.46 -20.47 -23.18
CA ASP A 155 -2.10 -19.56 -24.12
C ASP A 155 -3.21 -20.27 -24.92
N HIS A 156 -4.42 -19.72 -24.86
CA HIS A 156 -5.57 -20.18 -25.64
C HIS A 156 -5.63 -19.37 -26.93
N LEU A 157 -5.07 -19.94 -27.99
CA LEU A 157 -4.94 -19.25 -29.26
C LEU A 157 -6.25 -19.24 -30.06
N ASN A 158 -6.29 -18.45 -31.13
CA ASN A 158 -7.47 -18.37 -31.98
C ASN A 158 -7.77 -19.77 -32.58
N PRO A 159 -9.02 -20.27 -32.46
CA PRO A 159 -9.39 -21.60 -32.94
C PRO A 159 -9.20 -21.80 -34.45
N GLY A 160 -9.17 -20.72 -35.24
CA GLY A 160 -8.89 -20.76 -36.68
C GLY A 160 -9.79 -21.76 -37.41
N LEU A 161 -9.19 -22.80 -37.98
CA LEU A 161 -9.87 -23.89 -38.69
C LEU A 161 -10.65 -24.86 -37.79
N SER A 162 -10.31 -24.99 -36.51
CA SER A 162 -10.93 -25.93 -35.59
C SER A 162 -12.09 -25.28 -34.82
N ASP A 163 -13.05 -26.09 -34.36
CA ASP A 163 -14.05 -25.70 -33.36
C ASP A 163 -13.43 -25.57 -31.95
N HIS A 164 -12.18 -26.02 -31.77
CA HIS A 164 -11.39 -25.83 -30.54
C HIS A 164 -10.20 -24.88 -30.73
N SER A 165 -9.90 -24.11 -29.69
CA SER A 165 -8.67 -23.32 -29.55
C SER A 165 -7.46 -24.23 -29.33
N PRO A 166 -6.30 -23.95 -29.94
CA PRO A 166 -5.04 -24.57 -29.54
C PRO A 166 -4.64 -24.07 -28.15
N LEU A 167 -4.25 -25.00 -27.27
CA LEU A 167 -3.65 -24.70 -25.98
C LEU A 167 -2.14 -24.80 -26.12
N VAL A 168 -1.44 -23.68 -25.97
CA VAL A 168 0.03 -23.63 -26.01
C VAL A 168 0.56 -23.37 -24.61
N LEU A 169 1.06 -24.42 -23.97
CA LEU A 169 1.77 -24.34 -22.71
C LEU A 169 3.23 -23.94 -22.99
N THR A 170 3.63 -22.79 -22.46
CA THR A 170 5.02 -22.34 -22.49
C THR A 170 5.65 -22.58 -21.12
N CYS A 171 6.62 -23.48 -21.06
CA CYS A 171 7.44 -23.73 -19.88
C CYS A 171 8.85 -23.23 -20.14
N LYS A 172 9.33 -22.23 -19.40
CA LYS A 172 10.75 -21.90 -19.40
C LYS A 172 11.40 -22.77 -18.32
N MET A 173 12.33 -23.64 -18.73
CA MET A 173 13.31 -24.15 -17.77
C MET A 173 14.37 -23.07 -17.69
N GLU A 174 14.23 -22.17 -16.73
CA GLU A 174 15.36 -21.32 -16.40
C GLU A 174 16.45 -22.21 -15.82
N ASP A 175 17.67 -21.98 -16.29
CA ASP A 175 18.87 -22.44 -15.63
C ASP A 175 18.77 -21.94 -14.18
N HIS A 176 18.55 -22.84 -13.22
CA HIS A 176 18.36 -22.52 -11.79
C HIS A 176 19.63 -21.90 -11.13
N SER A 177 20.55 -21.39 -11.95
CA SER A 177 21.68 -20.54 -11.58
C SER A 177 21.26 -19.08 -11.31
N LYS A 178 20.03 -18.68 -11.66
CA LYS A 178 19.44 -17.40 -11.21
C LYS A 178 18.44 -17.66 -10.10
N GLY A 179 18.83 -17.17 -8.94
CA GLY A 179 18.20 -17.46 -7.69
C GLY A 179 16.77 -16.95 -7.57
N ARG A 180 15.96 -17.73 -6.84
CA ARG A 180 14.56 -17.40 -6.57
C ARG A 180 14.51 -16.49 -5.34
N PRO A 181 13.58 -15.52 -5.30
CA PRO A 181 13.47 -14.64 -4.14
C PRO A 181 13.13 -15.44 -2.88
N PHE A 182 14.06 -15.45 -1.93
CA PHE A 182 13.83 -15.95 -0.59
C PHE A 182 12.81 -15.05 0.12
N ARG A 183 11.64 -15.60 0.45
CA ARG A 183 10.66 -14.93 1.31
C ARG A 183 10.77 -15.49 2.72
N LEU A 184 11.41 -14.72 3.59
CA LEU A 184 11.30 -14.97 5.03
C LEU A 184 9.89 -14.57 5.47
N PHE A 185 9.01 -15.55 5.65
CA PHE A 185 7.76 -15.28 6.35
C PHE A 185 8.07 -15.12 7.83
N ASN A 186 7.45 -14.15 8.51
CA ASN A 186 7.72 -13.90 9.93
C ASN A 186 7.55 -15.16 10.80
N TYR A 187 6.61 -16.05 10.46
CA TYR A 187 6.42 -17.31 11.19
C TYR A 187 7.61 -18.28 11.07
N MET A 188 8.46 -18.14 10.05
CA MET A 188 9.67 -18.96 9.89
C MET A 188 10.72 -18.61 10.95
N ALA A 189 10.76 -17.35 11.40
CA ALA A 189 11.63 -16.95 12.52
C ALA A 189 11.18 -17.58 13.85
N ASP A 190 9.88 -17.88 13.97
CA ASP A 190 9.29 -18.59 15.11
C ASP A 190 9.45 -20.12 15.00
N HIS A 191 10.00 -20.63 13.88
CA HIS A 191 10.21 -22.06 13.70
C HIS A 191 11.33 -22.57 14.62
N PRO A 192 11.15 -23.68 15.36
CA PRO A 192 12.12 -24.15 16.35
C PRO A 192 13.54 -24.40 15.78
N SER A 193 13.64 -24.80 14.51
CA SER A 193 14.93 -25.05 13.85
C SER A 193 15.58 -23.82 13.22
N PHE A 194 14.92 -22.66 13.22
CA PHE A 194 15.40 -21.45 12.53
C PHE A 194 16.79 -21.01 13.02
N ASN A 195 16.97 -20.92 14.34
CA ASN A 195 18.25 -20.51 14.92
C ASN A 195 19.39 -21.47 14.56
N GLN A 196 19.13 -22.78 14.52
CA GLN A 196 20.13 -23.78 14.16
C GLN A 196 20.56 -23.64 12.69
N VAL A 197 19.59 -23.49 11.78
CA VAL A 197 19.85 -23.31 10.34
C VAL A 197 20.67 -22.05 10.08
N VAL A 198 20.36 -20.93 10.77
CA VAL A 198 21.15 -19.70 10.65
C VAL A 198 22.56 -19.92 11.20
N GLN A 199 22.72 -20.54 12.37
CA GLN A 199 24.05 -20.80 12.94
C GLN A 199 24.92 -21.68 12.05
N ASP A 200 24.35 -22.71 11.44
CA ASP A 200 25.11 -23.63 10.58
C ASP A 200 25.52 -22.97 9.26
N GLY A 201 24.69 -22.08 8.70
CA GLY A 201 25.07 -21.25 7.54
C GLY A 201 26.17 -20.23 7.84
N TRP A 202 26.33 -19.81 9.10
CA TRP A 202 27.35 -18.85 9.53
C TRP A 202 28.70 -19.50 9.92
N LYS A 203 28.77 -20.83 10.00
CA LYS A 203 30.02 -21.57 10.33
C LYS A 203 30.98 -21.74 9.15
N VAL A 204 30.69 -21.13 7.99
CA VAL A 204 31.59 -21.19 6.81
C VAL A 204 32.85 -20.38 7.10
N ASN A 205 33.99 -21.05 7.21
CA ASN A 205 35.26 -20.44 7.61
C ASN A 205 35.90 -19.71 6.41
N ILE A 206 35.87 -18.39 6.41
CA ILE A 206 36.42 -17.55 5.35
C ILE A 206 37.56 -16.72 5.93
N GLN A 207 38.70 -16.69 5.27
CA GLN A 207 39.84 -15.89 5.72
C GLN A 207 39.67 -14.42 5.31
N GLY A 208 39.91 -13.48 6.23
CA GLY A 208 39.88 -12.04 5.98
C GLY A 208 39.36 -11.23 7.18
N THR A 209 39.18 -9.92 7.02
CA THR A 209 38.54 -9.06 8.04
C THR A 209 37.05 -9.40 8.18
N ALA A 210 36.38 -9.03 9.27
CA ALA A 210 34.96 -9.38 9.48
C ALA A 210 34.06 -8.87 8.35
N MET A 211 34.32 -7.67 7.83
CA MET A 211 33.66 -7.15 6.62
C MET A 211 33.95 -8.01 5.39
N HIS A 212 35.20 -8.48 5.20
CA HIS A 212 35.56 -9.34 4.08
C HIS A 212 34.90 -10.71 4.18
N GLN A 213 34.93 -11.34 5.36
CA GLN A 213 34.29 -12.62 5.64
C GLN A 213 32.82 -12.58 5.29
N LEU A 214 32.10 -11.54 5.72
CA LEU A 214 30.69 -11.38 5.39
C LEU A 214 30.45 -11.11 3.90
N ALA A 215 31.28 -10.27 3.27
CA ALA A 215 31.16 -9.96 1.84
C ALA A 215 31.52 -11.15 0.93
N ALA A 216 32.31 -12.09 1.44
CA ALA A 216 32.76 -13.30 0.75
C ALA A 216 31.99 -14.55 1.16
N THR A 217 31.18 -14.50 2.23
CA THR A 217 30.26 -15.58 2.59
C THR A 217 29.36 -15.83 1.39
N PRO A 218 29.32 -17.06 0.84
CA PRO A 218 28.26 -17.46 -0.06
C PRO A 218 27.00 -17.61 0.78
N THR A 219 26.50 -16.51 1.34
CA THR A 219 25.06 -16.37 1.44
C THR A 219 24.63 -16.40 0.00
N ASP A 220 23.96 -17.49 -0.38
CA ASP A 220 23.29 -17.62 -1.66
C ASP A 220 22.77 -16.26 -2.12
N THR A 221 22.98 -16.06 -3.40
CA THR A 221 22.70 -14.95 -4.29
C THR A 221 21.32 -14.26 -4.19
N ASP A 222 20.50 -14.46 -3.14
CA ASP A 222 19.08 -14.10 -3.09
C ASP A 222 18.57 -13.44 -1.80
N LEU A 223 19.44 -12.96 -0.90
CA LEU A 223 19.01 -12.03 0.16
C LEU A 223 19.00 -10.55 -0.29
N GLN A 224 19.09 -10.32 -1.61
CA GLN A 224 18.57 -9.10 -2.20
C GLN A 224 17.06 -9.08 -1.96
N CYS A 225 16.65 -8.29 -0.98
CA CYS A 225 15.26 -8.05 -0.69
C CYS A 225 14.51 -7.67 -1.99
N TYR A 226 13.32 -8.24 -2.12
CA TYR A 226 12.17 -7.80 -2.91
C TYR A 226 11.97 -8.38 -4.31
N GLU A 227 11.49 -9.62 -4.38
CA GLU A 227 10.57 -10.00 -5.46
C GLU A 227 9.36 -10.80 -4.93
N GLY A 228 8.23 -10.11 -4.88
CA GLY A 228 6.98 -10.73 -4.50
C GLY A 228 5.79 -9.81 -4.46
N GLU A 229 5.63 -8.98 -5.48
CA GLU A 229 4.34 -8.36 -5.87
C GLU A 229 4.40 -7.58 -7.21
N TYR A 230 5.54 -7.56 -7.92
CA TYR A 230 5.78 -6.63 -9.03
C TYR A 230 5.76 -7.23 -10.45
N THR A 231 5.10 -8.36 -10.70
CA THR A 231 4.72 -8.76 -12.07
C THR A 231 3.75 -7.78 -12.74
N ARG A 232 3.36 -6.68 -12.07
CA ARG A 232 2.62 -5.54 -12.64
C ARG A 232 3.47 -4.35 -13.06
N ASN A 233 4.77 -4.35 -12.79
CA ASN A 233 5.66 -3.20 -13.06
C ASN A 233 6.76 -3.53 -14.08
N SER A 234 6.52 -4.46 -15.01
CA SER A 234 7.40 -4.58 -16.17
C SER A 234 7.36 -3.27 -16.96
N ILE A 235 8.53 -2.67 -17.18
CA ILE A 235 8.67 -1.51 -18.05
C ILE A 235 8.77 -2.06 -19.47
N ASP A 236 7.61 -2.19 -20.11
CA ASP A 236 7.48 -2.73 -21.48
C ASP A 236 7.50 -1.63 -22.54
N LEU A 237 7.33 -0.37 -22.12
CA LEU A 237 7.24 0.79 -22.97
C LEU A 237 7.85 2.00 -22.27
N LEU A 238 8.77 2.70 -22.94
CA LEU A 238 9.37 3.94 -22.47
C LEU A 238 9.53 4.91 -23.64
N TYR A 239 9.40 6.22 -23.40
CA TYR A 239 9.79 7.23 -24.38
C TYR A 239 11.09 7.89 -23.96
N ASP A 240 12.04 8.02 -24.89
CA ASP A 240 13.29 8.76 -24.67
C ASP A 240 13.07 10.28 -24.62
N THR A 241 14.13 11.04 -24.36
CA THR A 241 14.05 12.52 -24.31
C THR A 241 13.69 13.19 -25.65
N ALA A 242 13.86 12.49 -26.78
CA ALA A 242 13.50 12.96 -28.12
C ALA A 242 12.08 12.53 -28.52
N GLY A 243 11.36 11.80 -27.67
CA GLY A 243 10.01 11.29 -27.93
C GLY A 243 9.99 9.98 -28.73
N LYS A 244 11.12 9.31 -28.94
CA LYS A 244 11.18 7.99 -29.57
C LYS A 244 10.62 6.95 -28.60
N LYS A 245 9.73 6.10 -29.13
CA LYS A 245 9.15 4.96 -28.41
C LYS A 245 10.16 3.81 -28.36
N LEU A 246 10.53 3.41 -27.15
CA LEU A 246 11.36 2.25 -26.82
C LEU A 246 10.47 1.11 -26.34
N VAL A 247 10.64 -0.08 -26.92
CA VAL A 247 9.81 -1.27 -26.63
C VAL A 247 10.64 -2.51 -26.31
N THR A 248 11.96 -2.45 -26.54
CA THR A 248 12.87 -3.56 -26.25
C THR A 248 13.51 -3.36 -24.87
N THR A 249 13.68 -4.46 -24.11
CA THR A 249 14.29 -4.42 -22.77
C THR A 249 15.70 -3.81 -22.81
N GLU A 250 16.47 -4.07 -23.86
CA GLU A 250 17.83 -3.55 -24.04
C GLU A 250 17.86 -2.04 -24.25
N GLU A 251 16.99 -1.49 -25.13
CA GLU A 251 16.88 -0.05 -25.34
C GLU A 251 16.40 0.66 -24.07
N ILE A 252 15.41 0.08 -23.37
CA ILE A 252 14.89 0.60 -22.11
C ILE A 252 15.98 0.61 -21.03
N GLN A 253 16.72 -0.49 -20.89
CA GLN A 253 17.82 -0.59 -19.93
C GLN A 253 18.94 0.41 -20.26
N LYS A 254 19.28 0.58 -21.53
CA LYS A 254 20.30 1.54 -21.98
C LYS A 254 19.89 2.97 -21.65
N GLU A 255 18.66 3.36 -21.97
CA GLU A 255 18.14 4.71 -21.71
C GLU A 255 18.11 5.01 -20.20
N ILE A 256 17.66 4.04 -19.39
CA ILE A 256 17.68 4.16 -17.92
C ILE A 256 19.12 4.32 -17.41
N CYS A 257 20.06 3.50 -17.88
CA CYS A 257 21.47 3.59 -17.48
C CYS A 257 22.08 4.95 -17.84
N VAL A 258 21.84 5.46 -19.05
CA VAL A 258 22.34 6.77 -19.49
C VAL A 258 21.79 7.87 -18.58
N PHE A 259 20.48 7.90 -18.36
CA PHE A 259 19.84 8.90 -17.52
C PHE A 259 20.40 8.94 -16.09
N TYR A 260 20.59 7.79 -15.45
CA TYR A 260 21.13 7.74 -14.09
C TYR A 260 22.64 7.99 -14.05
N LYS A 261 23.40 7.54 -15.05
CA LYS A 261 24.83 7.86 -15.15
C LYS A 261 25.06 9.37 -15.25
N GLU A 262 24.24 10.09 -16.01
CA GLU A 262 24.26 11.55 -16.07
C GLU A 262 23.83 12.19 -14.74
N LEU A 263 22.78 11.64 -14.11
CA LEU A 263 22.22 12.19 -12.87
C LEU A 263 23.14 12.07 -11.67
N VAL A 264 23.67 10.87 -11.39
CA VAL A 264 24.44 10.57 -10.16
C VAL A 264 25.93 10.35 -10.39
N GLY A 265 26.35 10.09 -11.64
CA GLY A 265 27.75 9.84 -12.01
C GLY A 265 28.55 11.09 -12.38
N SER A 266 27.90 12.25 -12.47
CA SER A 266 28.53 13.56 -12.69
C SER A 266 28.60 14.36 -11.38
N ALA A 267 29.70 15.07 -11.15
CA ALA A 267 29.83 16.07 -10.08
C ALA A 267 30.21 17.41 -10.71
N ALA A 268 29.93 18.52 -10.03
CA ALA A 268 30.35 19.84 -10.49
C ALA A 268 31.89 19.97 -10.45
N ASP A 269 32.50 20.46 -11.55
CA ASP A 269 33.96 20.61 -11.66
C ASP A 269 34.50 21.72 -10.75
N ASN A 270 33.75 22.82 -10.60
CA ASN A 270 34.06 23.94 -9.71
C ASN A 270 32.77 24.41 -9.00
N LEU A 271 32.76 24.40 -7.66
CA LEU A 271 31.74 25.04 -6.84
C LEU A 271 32.33 26.29 -6.20
N VAL A 272 31.52 27.34 -6.03
CA VAL A 272 31.95 28.61 -5.42
C VAL A 272 32.35 28.44 -3.94
N GLY A 273 31.94 27.32 -3.31
CA GLY A 273 32.22 26.99 -1.92
C GLY A 273 31.22 27.63 -0.96
N ILE A 274 31.05 27.06 0.24
CA ILE A 274 30.11 27.64 1.22
C ILE A 274 30.64 28.96 1.78
N ASP A 275 29.73 29.91 2.01
CA ASP A 275 30.05 31.11 2.76
C ASP A 275 30.19 30.78 4.25
N LEU A 276 31.43 30.75 4.73
CA LEU A 276 31.78 30.38 6.10
C LEU A 276 31.17 31.33 7.14
N ASP A 277 31.03 32.62 6.83
CA ASP A 277 30.46 33.59 7.76
C ASP A 277 28.96 33.34 7.96
N VAL A 278 28.26 32.92 6.92
CA VAL A 278 26.83 32.53 7.00
C VAL A 278 26.66 31.33 7.94
N VAL A 279 27.56 30.34 7.85
CA VAL A 279 27.48 29.14 8.69
C VAL A 279 27.89 29.45 10.12
N ARG A 280 29.02 30.14 10.35
CA ARG A 280 29.55 30.40 11.69
C ARG A 280 28.68 31.30 12.57
N LYS A 281 27.82 32.15 11.98
CA LYS A 281 26.87 33.01 12.72
C LYS A 281 25.64 32.27 13.27
N GLY A 282 25.40 31.02 12.87
CA GLY A 282 24.25 30.24 13.33
C GLY A 282 24.55 29.34 14.52
N ASN A 283 23.55 28.55 14.95
CA ASN A 283 23.74 27.56 16.02
C ASN A 283 24.80 26.52 15.60
N GLN A 284 25.69 26.17 16.52
CA GLN A 284 26.72 25.15 16.37
C GLN A 284 26.57 24.09 17.47
N LEU A 285 27.10 22.90 17.21
CA LEU A 285 27.18 21.86 18.24
C LEU A 285 28.13 22.30 19.36
N THR A 286 27.74 22.01 20.60
CA THR A 286 28.65 22.12 21.74
C THR A 286 29.71 21.03 21.68
N ALA A 287 30.85 21.27 22.33
CA ALA A 287 31.93 20.27 22.40
C ALA A 287 31.43 18.93 22.97
N ASP A 288 30.63 18.98 24.03
CA ASP A 288 30.05 17.78 24.67
C ASP A 288 29.10 17.03 23.73
N ALA A 289 28.26 17.75 22.98
CA ALA A 289 27.36 17.15 22.00
C ALA A 289 28.14 16.48 20.86
N ALA A 290 29.20 17.14 20.36
CA ALA A 290 30.06 16.59 19.33
C ALA A 290 30.82 15.33 19.80
N GLN A 291 31.25 15.31 21.07
CA GLN A 291 31.90 14.15 21.68
C GLN A 291 30.91 12.99 21.90
N GLY A 292 29.67 13.29 22.27
CA GLY A 292 28.59 12.29 22.40
C GLY A 292 28.32 11.50 21.12
N LEU A 293 28.57 12.08 19.94
CA LEU A 293 28.37 11.40 18.65
C LEU A 293 29.40 10.30 18.36
N VAL A 294 30.59 10.36 18.99
CA VAL A 294 31.73 9.47 18.70
C VAL A 294 32.02 8.44 19.79
N VAL A 295 31.14 8.34 20.79
CA VAL A 295 31.21 7.34 21.87
C VAL A 295 31.33 5.92 21.29
N PRO A 296 32.11 5.01 21.91
CA PRO A 296 32.21 3.62 21.47
C PRO A 296 30.83 2.98 21.30
N VAL A 297 30.68 2.14 20.27
CA VAL A 297 29.43 1.38 20.06
C VAL A 297 29.37 0.23 21.05
N THR A 298 28.24 0.08 21.75
CA THR A 298 28.05 -0.94 22.79
C THR A 298 27.47 -2.24 22.23
N ASN A 299 27.62 -3.36 22.95
CA ASN A 299 27.03 -4.64 22.55
C ASN A 299 25.50 -4.60 22.60
N ASP A 300 24.90 -3.80 23.49
CA ASP A 300 23.44 -3.61 23.54
C ASP A 300 22.91 -2.81 22.32
N GLU A 301 23.75 -2.01 21.65
CA GLU A 301 23.45 -1.40 20.35
C GLU A 301 23.58 -2.40 19.18
N ILE A 302 24.17 -3.57 19.42
CA ILE A 302 24.50 -4.61 18.44
C ILE A 302 23.97 -5.98 18.93
N ASP A 303 22.67 -6.23 18.82
CA ASP A 303 22.14 -7.58 19.07
C ASP A 303 22.51 -8.53 17.92
N VAL A 304 23.38 -9.51 18.24
CA VAL A 304 23.78 -10.72 17.48
C VAL A 304 24.35 -10.50 16.06
N SER A 305 24.28 -9.30 15.50
CA SER A 305 24.68 -8.96 14.13
C SER A 305 25.97 -8.13 14.07
N LEU A 306 27.10 -8.85 14.09
CA LEU A 306 28.32 -8.63 13.28
C LEU A 306 29.46 -7.72 13.80
N ALA A 307 30.61 -8.36 14.01
CA ALA A 307 31.95 -7.77 14.08
C ALA A 307 32.28 -6.81 12.93
N ALA A 308 31.64 -6.94 11.75
CA ALA A 308 31.79 -6.04 10.62
C ALA A 308 31.28 -4.61 10.90
N VAL A 309 30.21 -4.47 11.69
CA VAL A 309 29.70 -3.15 12.12
C VAL A 309 30.70 -2.49 13.07
N LYS A 310 31.22 -3.27 14.03
CA LYS A 310 32.26 -2.81 14.96
C LYS A 310 33.55 -2.41 14.22
N GLU A 311 33.99 -3.23 13.27
CA GLU A 311 35.15 -2.94 12.40
C GLU A 311 34.97 -1.61 11.65
N PHE A 312 33.78 -1.28 11.13
CA PHE A 312 33.52 0.01 10.49
C PHE A 312 33.70 1.19 11.45
N PHE A 313 33.16 1.12 12.68
CA PHE A 313 33.27 2.23 13.64
C PHE A 313 34.67 2.36 14.23
N ASP A 314 35.43 1.26 14.31
CA ASP A 314 36.82 1.27 14.77
C ASP A 314 37.76 1.81 13.69
N THR A 315 37.64 1.32 12.45
CA THR A 315 38.57 1.64 11.34
C THR A 315 38.17 2.87 10.55
N GLY A 316 36.87 3.21 10.52
CA GLY A 316 36.30 4.23 9.65
C GLY A 316 36.41 3.90 8.16
N LYS A 317 36.49 2.61 7.77
CA LYS A 317 36.56 2.18 6.36
C LYS A 317 35.38 1.27 6.02
N MET A 318 34.89 1.34 4.78
CA MET A 318 33.77 0.52 4.28
C MET A 318 34.15 -0.19 2.98
N LEU A 319 33.96 -1.51 2.92
CA LEU A 319 34.15 -2.28 1.68
C LEU A 319 33.07 -1.92 0.64
N ARG A 320 33.50 -1.60 -0.59
CA ARG A 320 32.58 -1.23 -1.69
C ARG A 320 31.53 -2.31 -1.98
N LYS A 321 31.89 -3.59 -1.87
CA LYS A 321 30.96 -4.71 -2.11
C LYS A 321 29.78 -4.69 -1.13
N ILE A 322 29.99 -4.28 0.12
CA ILE A 322 28.93 -4.13 1.15
C ILE A 322 28.05 -2.91 0.87
N ASN A 323 28.62 -1.85 0.28
CA ASN A 323 27.94 -0.60 -0.04
C ASN A 323 27.40 -0.53 -1.49
N ASN A 324 27.36 -1.66 -2.20
CA ASN A 324 26.68 -1.75 -3.48
C ASN A 324 25.16 -1.71 -3.24
N THR A 325 24.48 -0.78 -3.90
CA THR A 325 23.06 -0.46 -3.63
C THR A 325 22.24 -0.71 -4.89
N SER A 326 21.27 -1.62 -4.79
CA SER A 326 20.32 -1.85 -5.89
C SER A 326 19.25 -0.77 -5.90
N VAL A 327 18.93 -0.18 -7.04
CA VAL A 327 17.92 0.87 -7.20
C VAL A 327 16.70 0.31 -7.93
N THR A 328 15.56 0.23 -7.25
CA THR A 328 14.30 -0.19 -7.88
C THR A 328 13.48 1.02 -8.32
N LEU A 329 12.75 0.89 -9.44
CA LEU A 329 11.95 1.96 -10.03
C LEU A 329 10.47 1.78 -9.71
N ILE A 330 9.89 2.69 -8.93
CA ILE A 330 8.47 2.66 -8.56
C ILE A 330 7.70 3.73 -9.35
N PRO A 331 6.64 3.38 -10.10
CA PRO A 331 5.86 4.35 -10.86
C PRO A 331 5.14 5.36 -9.95
N LYS A 332 5.22 6.66 -10.28
CA LYS A 332 4.52 7.78 -9.62
C LYS A 332 3.06 7.89 -10.07
N VAL A 333 2.79 7.49 -11.32
CA VAL A 333 1.49 7.59 -11.98
C VAL A 333 1.10 6.23 -12.58
N GLN A 334 -0.20 6.04 -12.83
CA GLN A 334 -0.66 4.87 -13.59
C GLN A 334 -0.18 4.97 -15.04
N ASN A 335 0.26 3.85 -15.62
CA ASN A 335 0.80 3.78 -16.98
C ASN A 335 1.97 4.75 -17.19
N ALA A 336 2.98 4.68 -16.33
CA ALA A 336 4.19 5.48 -16.44
C ALA A 336 4.91 5.19 -17.77
N THR A 337 5.12 6.22 -18.59
CA THR A 337 5.72 6.08 -19.93
C THR A 337 7.03 6.86 -20.08
N SER A 338 7.41 7.68 -19.08
CA SER A 338 8.70 8.39 -19.03
C SER A 338 9.52 7.97 -17.81
N ILE A 339 10.86 7.98 -17.90
CA ILE A 339 11.74 7.73 -16.74
C ILE A 339 11.43 8.69 -15.58
N LYS A 340 11.05 9.94 -15.90
CA LYS A 340 10.72 10.96 -14.90
C LYS A 340 9.49 10.59 -14.06
N ASP A 341 8.66 9.68 -14.56
CA ASP A 341 7.48 9.15 -13.87
C ASP A 341 7.82 8.07 -12.87
N PHE A 342 9.07 7.62 -12.76
CA PHE A 342 9.50 6.64 -11.76
C PHE A 342 10.22 7.33 -10.58
N ARG A 343 10.08 6.74 -9.39
CA ARG A 343 10.87 7.04 -8.19
C ARG A 343 11.96 5.99 -8.03
N PRO A 344 13.24 6.36 -7.98
CA PRO A 344 14.29 5.44 -7.58
C PRO A 344 14.23 5.20 -6.08
N ILE A 345 14.16 3.93 -5.65
CA ILE A 345 14.31 3.53 -4.25
C ILE A 345 15.58 2.71 -4.09
N ALA A 346 16.47 3.18 -3.21
CA ALA A 346 17.75 2.57 -2.91
C ALA A 346 17.58 1.41 -1.90
N CYS A 347 17.66 0.18 -2.40
CA CYS A 347 17.71 -1.04 -1.60
C CYS A 347 19.13 -1.30 -1.09
N CYS A 348 19.45 -0.72 0.07
CA CYS A 348 20.75 -0.89 0.71
C CYS A 348 20.87 -2.25 1.43
N SER A 349 22.11 -2.74 1.58
CA SER A 349 22.41 -3.95 2.35
C SER A 349 22.02 -3.80 3.82
N ILE A 350 21.74 -4.93 4.50
CA ILE A 350 21.33 -4.94 5.91
C ILE A 350 22.43 -4.34 6.80
N VAL A 351 23.69 -4.70 6.55
CA VAL A 351 24.85 -4.15 7.30
C VAL A 351 24.96 -2.64 7.14
N TYR A 352 24.83 -2.13 5.91
CA TYR A 352 24.81 -0.69 5.70
C TYR A 352 23.64 -0.03 6.44
N LYS A 353 22.45 -0.64 6.39
CA LYS A 353 21.26 -0.10 7.09
C LYS A 353 21.48 -0.04 8.61
N LEU A 354 22.16 -1.02 9.21
CA LEU A 354 22.52 -1.00 10.62
C LEU A 354 23.49 0.15 10.93
N ILE A 355 24.57 0.28 10.16
CA ILE A 355 25.56 1.37 10.31
C ILE A 355 24.88 2.74 10.19
N SER A 356 24.11 2.95 9.11
CA SER A 356 23.36 4.17 8.84
C SER A 356 22.34 4.46 9.95
N LYS A 357 21.68 3.43 10.48
CA LYS A 357 20.70 3.57 11.57
C LYS A 357 21.37 3.99 12.89
N ILE A 358 22.55 3.47 13.22
CA ILE A 358 23.33 3.89 14.39
C ILE A 358 23.73 5.36 14.26
N LEU A 359 24.33 5.74 13.12
CA LEU A 359 24.71 7.13 12.82
C LEU A 359 23.50 8.08 12.90
N THR A 360 22.37 7.67 12.33
CA THR A 360 21.12 8.43 12.37
C THR A 360 20.61 8.61 13.79
N SER A 361 20.62 7.56 14.60
CA SER A 361 20.09 7.62 15.97
C SER A 361 20.92 8.54 16.85
N ARG A 362 22.24 8.56 16.67
CA ARG A 362 23.14 9.53 17.34
C ARG A 362 22.88 10.96 16.86
N MET A 363 22.76 11.17 15.55
CA MET A 363 22.48 12.48 14.96
C MET A 363 21.10 13.04 15.38
N GLN A 364 20.09 12.19 15.56
CA GLN A 364 18.74 12.58 16.00
C GLN A 364 18.73 13.32 17.33
N VAL A 365 19.68 13.02 18.22
CA VAL A 365 19.78 13.65 19.53
C VAL A 365 20.14 15.13 19.41
N VAL A 366 21.02 15.48 18.47
CA VAL A 366 21.62 16.83 18.36
C VAL A 366 21.03 17.68 17.23
N ILE A 367 20.36 17.05 16.25
CA ILE A 367 19.87 17.75 15.04
C ILE A 367 18.88 18.89 15.37
N GLY A 368 18.11 18.75 16.46
CA GLY A 368 17.12 19.74 16.89
C GLY A 368 17.73 21.08 17.29
N ASP A 369 18.96 21.08 17.77
CA ASP A 369 19.67 22.26 18.28
C ASP A 369 20.34 23.06 17.15
N VAL A 370 20.76 22.35 16.10
CA VAL A 370 21.47 22.93 14.95
C VAL A 370 20.51 23.52 13.90
N ILE A 371 19.40 22.83 13.64
CA ILE A 371 18.47 23.19 12.57
C ILE A 371 17.46 24.22 13.07
N ARG A 372 17.34 25.37 12.37
CA ARG A 372 16.38 26.43 12.73
C ARG A 372 14.93 25.96 12.65
N ASN A 373 14.06 26.59 13.43
CA ASN A 373 12.62 26.26 13.49
C ASN A 373 11.86 26.42 12.16
N ALA A 374 12.45 27.05 11.15
CA ALA A 374 11.86 27.18 9.82
C ALA A 374 11.74 25.83 9.09
N GLN A 375 12.64 24.86 9.35
CA GLN A 375 12.57 23.50 8.81
C GLN A 375 11.79 22.58 9.76
N SER A 376 10.64 22.08 9.32
CA SER A 376 9.80 21.15 10.08
C SER A 376 9.86 19.70 9.59
N GLY A 377 10.46 19.44 8.42
CA GLY A 377 10.60 18.09 7.87
C GLY A 377 11.70 17.29 8.58
N PHE A 378 11.43 16.01 8.86
CA PHE A 378 12.36 15.02 9.43
C PHE A 378 12.96 15.30 10.82
N ILE A 379 12.75 16.49 11.40
CA ILE A 379 13.25 16.83 12.73
C ILE A 379 12.32 16.27 13.83
N PRO A 380 12.84 15.50 14.81
CA PRO A 380 12.04 14.98 15.91
C PRO A 380 11.26 16.08 16.65
N GLY A 381 9.98 15.82 16.95
CA GLY A 381 9.12 16.74 17.68
C GLY A 381 8.48 17.88 16.87
N ARG A 382 8.93 18.11 15.62
CA ARG A 382 8.32 19.11 14.71
C ARG A 382 7.17 18.49 13.89
N ASN A 383 6.19 19.30 13.50
CA ASN A 383 5.00 18.84 12.78
C ASN A 383 4.54 19.87 11.74
N ILE A 384 4.22 19.40 10.53
CA ILE A 384 3.78 20.22 9.39
C ILE A 384 2.51 21.05 9.66
N SER A 385 1.62 20.58 10.53
CA SER A 385 0.36 21.26 10.85
C SER A 385 0.56 22.72 11.29
N GLY A 386 1.64 23.01 12.03
CA GLY A 386 1.96 24.38 12.44
C GLY A 386 2.29 25.29 11.26
N ASN A 387 3.11 24.81 10.32
CA ASN A 387 3.48 25.55 9.11
C ASN A 387 2.26 25.82 8.24
N ILE A 388 1.35 24.84 8.10
CA ILE A 388 0.13 24.98 7.31
C ILE A 388 -0.83 26.02 7.91
N LEU A 389 -1.03 26.01 9.24
CA LEU A 389 -1.86 27.01 9.92
C LEU A 389 -1.28 28.43 9.77
N LEU A 390 0.04 28.58 9.90
CA LEU A 390 0.72 29.86 9.71
C LEU A 390 0.66 30.34 8.26
N ALA A 391 0.96 29.46 7.29
CA ALA A 391 0.88 29.78 5.86
C ALA A 391 -0.54 30.20 5.46
N SER A 392 -1.57 29.47 5.91
CA SER A 392 -2.96 29.81 5.64
C SER A 392 -3.32 31.21 6.14
N GLU A 393 -2.81 31.60 7.31
CA GLU A 393 -3.06 32.92 7.90
C GLU A 393 -2.30 34.06 7.20
N LEU A 394 -1.09 33.80 6.71
CA LEU A 394 -0.31 34.75 5.90
C LEU A 394 -0.96 34.99 4.52
N VAL A 395 -1.54 33.93 3.93
CA VAL A 395 -2.04 33.92 2.55
C VAL A 395 -3.54 34.28 2.44
N LYS A 396 -4.31 34.30 3.55
CA LYS A 396 -5.77 34.49 3.59
C LYS A 396 -6.35 35.70 2.83
N CYS A 397 -5.56 36.74 2.57
CA CYS A 397 -6.02 37.97 1.94
C CYS A 397 -5.58 38.12 0.48
N TYR A 398 -4.86 37.16 -0.09
CA TYR A 398 -4.27 37.30 -1.43
C TYR A 398 -5.30 37.52 -2.54
N SER A 399 -6.55 37.10 -2.35
CA SER A 399 -7.65 37.32 -3.30
C SER A 399 -8.35 38.68 -3.19
N ARG A 400 -7.98 39.53 -2.21
CA ARG A 400 -8.65 40.81 -1.97
C ARG A 400 -7.96 41.95 -2.72
N LYS A 401 -8.78 42.81 -3.35
CA LYS A 401 -8.33 44.09 -3.89
C LYS A 401 -8.05 45.08 -2.75
N TYR A 402 -7.09 45.98 -2.93
CA TYR A 402 -6.70 47.04 -1.97
C TYR A 402 -6.17 46.54 -0.62
N ILE A 403 -5.12 45.72 -0.66
CA ILE A 403 -4.38 45.28 0.53
C ILE A 403 -2.92 45.71 0.45
N SER A 404 -2.18 45.60 1.56
CA SER A 404 -0.74 45.87 1.55
C SER A 404 0.01 44.92 0.59
N PRO A 405 1.00 45.43 -0.17
CA PRO A 405 1.84 44.64 -1.07
C PRO A 405 2.45 43.42 -0.36
N ARG A 406 2.32 42.24 -0.96
CA ARG A 406 2.81 40.99 -0.39
C ARG A 406 3.07 39.94 -1.46
N CYS A 407 4.17 39.21 -1.31
CA CYS A 407 4.62 38.17 -2.22
C CYS A 407 4.89 36.87 -1.45
N MET A 408 4.45 35.76 -2.01
CA MET A 408 4.83 34.41 -1.58
C MET A 408 5.36 33.67 -2.80
N ILE A 409 6.53 33.05 -2.66
CA ILE A 409 7.13 32.20 -3.70
C ILE A 409 7.14 30.77 -3.17
N LYS A 410 6.52 29.86 -3.91
CA LYS A 410 6.59 28.42 -3.68
C LYS A 410 7.63 27.84 -4.63
N VAL A 411 8.67 27.24 -4.09
CA VAL A 411 9.78 26.68 -4.86
C VAL A 411 9.71 25.15 -4.83
N ASP A 412 9.75 24.54 -6.00
CA ASP A 412 9.92 23.09 -6.18
C ASP A 412 11.38 22.82 -6.52
N LEU A 413 12.07 21.94 -5.77
CA LEU A 413 13.47 21.61 -6.03
C LEU A 413 13.59 20.47 -7.05
N LYS A 414 14.46 20.64 -8.06
CA LYS A 414 14.69 19.61 -9.08
C LYS A 414 15.48 18.45 -8.48
N LYS A 415 14.84 17.28 -8.34
CA LYS A 415 15.46 16.01 -7.89
C LYS A 415 16.29 16.20 -6.60
N ALA A 416 15.68 16.80 -5.58
CA ALA A 416 16.36 17.32 -4.40
C ALA A 416 17.35 16.36 -3.72
N TYR A 417 17.02 15.07 -3.59
CA TYR A 417 17.95 14.09 -2.99
C TYR A 417 19.11 13.77 -3.93
N ASP A 418 18.86 13.63 -5.22
CA ASP A 418 19.85 13.15 -6.20
C ASP A 418 20.87 14.24 -6.60
N SER A 419 20.57 15.51 -6.33
CA SER A 419 21.33 16.66 -6.85
C SER A 419 22.29 17.32 -5.85
N ILE A 420 22.23 16.99 -4.56
CA ILE A 420 23.09 17.64 -3.56
C ILE A 420 24.57 17.20 -3.70
N GLU A 421 25.47 18.18 -3.69
CA GLU A 421 26.91 17.94 -3.83
C GLU A 421 27.55 17.50 -2.51
N TRP A 422 28.40 16.47 -2.57
CA TRP A 422 29.01 15.88 -1.36
C TRP A 422 30.07 16.77 -0.72
N HIS A 423 30.80 17.54 -1.54
CA HIS A 423 31.80 18.48 -1.02
C HIS A 423 31.14 19.56 -0.16
N PHE A 424 30.05 20.14 -0.66
CA PHE A 424 29.18 21.07 0.07
C PHE A 424 28.72 20.48 1.40
N LEU A 425 28.19 19.25 1.40
CA LEU A 425 27.69 18.61 2.61
C LEU A 425 28.80 18.36 3.64
N LYS A 426 30.00 17.95 3.19
CA LYS A 426 31.16 17.74 4.06
C LYS A 426 31.56 19.04 4.76
N GLN A 427 31.70 20.13 4.01
CA GLN A 427 32.04 21.44 4.57
C GLN A 427 30.98 21.91 5.56
N MET A 428 29.69 21.75 5.23
CA MET A 428 28.59 22.06 6.14
C MET A 428 28.68 21.30 7.47
N LEU A 429 28.92 19.99 7.45
CA LEU A 429 29.07 19.21 8.69
C LEU A 429 30.24 19.69 9.54
N GLN A 430 31.39 19.99 8.92
CA GLN A 430 32.57 20.49 9.62
C GLN A 430 32.30 21.84 10.28
N GLU A 431 31.70 22.78 9.55
CA GLU A 431 31.44 24.15 10.04
C GLU A 431 30.28 24.24 11.04
N LEU A 432 29.40 23.23 11.08
CA LEU A 432 28.37 23.09 12.12
C LEU A 432 28.90 22.50 13.44
N GLY A 433 30.19 22.11 13.48
CA GLY A 433 30.85 21.60 14.68
C GLY A 433 30.74 20.09 14.87
N PHE A 434 30.39 19.32 13.83
CA PHE A 434 30.47 17.86 13.92
C PHE A 434 31.92 17.42 14.00
N SER A 435 32.21 16.45 14.86
CA SER A 435 33.57 15.93 15.04
C SER A 435 34.10 15.31 13.74
N SER A 436 35.39 15.51 13.46
CA SER A 436 36.04 15.03 12.24
C SER A 436 35.87 13.52 12.04
N LYS A 437 35.88 12.74 13.12
CA LYS A 437 35.64 11.29 13.11
C LYS A 437 34.23 10.95 12.62
N PHE A 438 33.21 11.64 13.15
CA PHE A 438 31.82 11.43 12.74
C PHE A 438 31.58 11.86 11.28
N VAL A 439 32.15 13.00 10.87
CA VAL A 439 32.12 13.44 9.47
C VAL A 439 32.77 12.39 8.57
N ASN A 440 33.93 11.83 8.95
CA ASN A 440 34.57 10.79 8.16
C ASN A 440 33.68 9.55 8.01
N TRP A 441 33.02 9.07 9.07
CA TRP A 441 32.09 7.94 8.97
C TRP A 441 30.96 8.19 7.96
N ILE A 442 30.35 9.38 8.00
CA ILE A 442 29.31 9.77 7.04
C ILE A 442 29.87 9.82 5.62
N MET A 443 31.02 10.47 5.43
CA MET A 443 31.61 10.62 4.10
C MET A 443 32.05 9.27 3.51
N GLN A 444 32.47 8.31 4.34
CA GLN A 444 32.80 6.95 3.89
C GLN A 444 31.55 6.20 3.40
N CYS A 445 30.41 6.40 4.05
CA CYS A 445 29.12 5.89 3.58
C CYS A 445 28.74 6.46 2.21
N LEU A 446 28.99 7.75 1.97
CA LEU A 446 28.66 8.41 0.71
C LEU A 446 29.66 8.06 -0.41
N TYR A 447 30.96 8.20 -0.19
CA TYR A 447 31.99 8.05 -1.22
C TYR A 447 32.19 6.62 -1.72
N SER A 448 31.88 5.61 -0.91
CA SER A 448 32.06 4.20 -1.30
C SER A 448 30.85 3.59 -2.02
N VAL A 449 29.77 4.36 -2.23
CA VAL A 449 28.53 3.84 -2.81
C VAL A 449 28.66 3.59 -4.32
N SER A 450 28.05 2.50 -4.78
CA SER A 450 27.83 2.22 -6.20
C SER A 450 26.39 1.78 -6.38
N TYR A 451 25.75 2.21 -7.47
CA TYR A 451 24.35 1.93 -7.76
C TYR A 451 24.20 0.94 -8.92
N SER A 452 23.42 -0.12 -8.72
CA SER A 452 22.95 -0.99 -9.81
C SER A 452 21.45 -0.79 -9.96
N ILE A 453 20.97 -0.43 -11.14
CA ILE A 453 19.54 -0.17 -11.35
C ILE A 453 18.87 -1.50 -11.71
N LEU A 454 17.75 -1.81 -11.05
CA LEU A 454 16.96 -2.99 -11.35
C LEU A 454 15.98 -2.64 -12.46
N VAL A 455 16.16 -3.23 -13.64
CA VAL A 455 15.24 -3.12 -14.78
C VAL A 455 14.60 -4.48 -14.97
N ASN A 456 13.28 -4.57 -14.74
CA ASN A 456 12.51 -5.81 -14.86
C ASN A 456 13.12 -7.00 -14.07
N GLY A 457 13.65 -6.74 -12.87
CA GLY A 457 14.30 -7.74 -12.01
C GLY A 457 15.78 -7.95 -12.26
N ALA A 458 16.33 -7.52 -13.40
CA ALA A 458 17.74 -7.67 -13.72
C ALA A 458 18.57 -6.43 -13.28
N PRO A 459 19.69 -6.62 -12.54
CA PRO A 459 20.58 -5.52 -12.18
C PRO A 459 21.44 -5.06 -13.36
N THR A 460 21.59 -3.75 -13.51
CA THR A 460 22.54 -3.14 -14.45
C THR A 460 23.96 -3.10 -13.90
N SER A 461 24.92 -2.78 -14.76
CA SER A 461 26.31 -2.58 -14.36
C SER A 461 26.42 -1.49 -13.28
N PRO A 462 27.24 -1.70 -12.23
CA PRO A 462 27.37 -0.72 -11.15
C PRO A 462 27.86 0.64 -11.64
N ILE A 463 27.16 1.70 -11.24
CA ILE A 463 27.49 3.09 -11.51
C ILE A 463 28.05 3.70 -10.22
N PRO A 464 29.33 4.11 -10.17
CA PRO A 464 29.85 4.81 -9.01
C PRO A 464 29.19 6.17 -8.90
N ALA A 465 28.64 6.48 -7.72
CA ALA A 465 28.03 7.78 -7.49
C ALA A 465 29.09 8.83 -7.18
N LYS A 466 28.83 10.08 -7.58
CA LYS A 466 29.67 11.23 -7.24
C LYS A 466 28.94 12.32 -6.46
N LYS A 467 27.61 12.26 -6.41
CA LYS A 467 26.74 13.19 -5.69
C LYS A 467 25.41 12.53 -5.31
N GLY A 468 24.58 13.27 -4.57
CA GLY A 468 23.24 12.86 -4.18
C GLY A 468 23.17 12.00 -2.93
N LEU A 469 21.95 11.83 -2.42
CA LEU A 469 21.61 11.07 -1.22
C LEU A 469 20.64 9.94 -1.56
N ARG A 470 20.68 8.86 -0.78
CA ARG A 470 19.91 7.64 -1.05
C ARG A 470 18.45 7.78 -0.62
N GLN A 471 17.52 7.60 -1.56
CA GLN A 471 16.09 7.52 -1.25
C GLN A 471 15.77 6.17 -0.60
N GLY A 472 15.47 6.18 0.70
CA GLY A 472 15.20 4.98 1.50
C GLY A 472 16.26 4.68 2.57
N ASP A 473 17.36 5.46 2.59
CA ASP A 473 18.38 5.39 3.62
C ASP A 473 17.97 6.21 4.87
N PRO A 474 18.00 5.65 6.10
CA PRO A 474 17.64 6.38 7.32
C PRO A 474 18.40 7.70 7.55
N MET A 475 19.66 7.77 7.12
CA MET A 475 20.53 8.94 7.34
C MET A 475 20.25 10.09 6.36
N SER A 476 19.87 9.75 5.13
CA SER A 476 19.74 10.72 4.03
C SER A 476 18.78 11.90 4.32
N PRO A 477 17.60 11.73 4.95
CA PRO A 477 16.71 12.85 5.28
C PRO A 477 17.32 13.90 6.23
N TYR A 478 18.18 13.47 7.15
CA TYR A 478 18.85 14.37 8.10
C TYR A 478 19.99 15.13 7.42
N LEU A 479 20.77 14.46 6.58
CA LEU A 479 21.79 15.11 5.76
C LEU A 479 21.17 16.15 4.82
N PHE A 480 20.02 15.84 4.24
CA PHE A 480 19.27 16.81 3.44
C PHE A 480 18.80 18.01 4.28
N ALA A 481 18.28 17.78 5.49
CA ALA A 481 17.90 18.86 6.40
C ALA A 481 19.10 19.76 6.77
N ILE A 482 20.29 19.18 6.97
CA ILE A 482 21.54 19.92 7.21
C ILE A 482 21.92 20.76 5.98
N GLY A 483 21.79 20.23 4.77
CA GLY A 483 22.00 21.01 3.55
C GLY A 483 21.04 22.20 3.45
N MET A 484 19.75 21.98 3.74
CA MET A 484 18.73 23.03 3.73
C MET A 484 18.89 24.08 4.84
N GLU A 485 19.62 23.78 5.92
CA GLU A 485 19.95 24.76 6.97
C GLU A 485 20.82 25.89 6.42
N TYR A 486 21.71 25.62 5.45
CA TYR A 486 22.48 26.68 4.78
C TYR A 486 21.55 27.70 4.10
N LEU A 487 20.54 27.23 3.36
CA LEU A 487 19.51 28.10 2.78
C LEU A 487 18.77 28.90 3.86
N SER A 488 18.42 28.26 4.98
CA SER A 488 17.75 28.93 6.10
C SER A 488 18.58 30.08 6.68
N ARG A 489 19.91 29.92 6.72
CA ARG A 489 20.85 30.96 7.17
C ARG A 489 20.98 32.07 6.14
N CYS A 490 21.14 31.74 4.86
CA CYS A 490 21.14 32.71 3.76
C CYS A 490 19.89 33.60 3.78
N LEU A 491 18.70 32.99 3.81
CA LEU A 491 17.41 33.69 3.86
C LEU A 491 17.19 34.46 5.17
N GLY A 492 17.86 34.05 6.25
CA GLY A 492 17.87 34.80 7.51
C GLY A 492 18.70 36.08 7.41
N ASN A 493 19.81 36.07 6.67
CA ASN A 493 20.69 37.24 6.52
C ASN A 493 20.08 38.33 5.62
N VAL A 494 19.16 37.96 4.72
CA VAL A 494 18.38 38.93 3.92
C VAL A 494 17.60 39.91 4.80
N ALA A 495 17.26 39.54 6.04
CA ALA A 495 16.66 40.43 7.04
C ALA A 495 17.50 41.69 7.34
N GLY A 496 18.82 41.62 7.15
CA GLY A 496 19.75 42.72 7.38
C GLY A 496 19.93 43.64 6.18
N ASP A 497 19.42 43.28 5.00
CA ASP A 497 19.46 44.14 3.82
C ASP A 497 18.51 45.33 4.00
N LYS A 498 19.03 46.55 3.81
CA LYS A 498 18.26 47.80 3.90
C LYS A 498 17.12 47.87 2.88
N HIS A 499 17.25 47.18 1.75
CA HIS A 499 16.28 47.18 0.67
C HIS A 499 15.21 46.09 0.85
N PHE A 500 15.43 45.11 1.72
CA PHE A 500 14.47 44.04 1.96
C PHE A 500 13.34 44.46 2.90
N LYS A 501 12.10 44.25 2.46
CA LYS A 501 10.91 44.45 3.27
C LYS A 501 10.18 43.12 3.47
N TYR A 502 9.84 42.86 4.73
CA TYR A 502 9.11 41.67 5.12
C TYR A 502 7.70 41.63 4.52
N HIS A 503 7.24 40.40 4.27
CA HIS A 503 5.80 40.13 4.13
C HIS A 503 5.04 40.70 5.35
N PRO A 504 3.82 41.24 5.16
CA PRO A 504 3.01 41.76 6.26
C PRO A 504 2.90 40.77 7.42
N ARG A 505 3.13 41.25 8.64
CA ARG A 505 3.14 40.45 9.89
C ARG A 505 4.23 39.38 9.99
N CYS A 506 5.31 39.47 9.23
CA CYS A 506 6.46 38.56 9.39
C CYS A 506 7.64 39.18 10.15
N LYS A 507 7.77 40.51 10.16
CA LYS A 507 8.92 41.25 10.73
C LYS A 507 9.24 40.90 12.19
N LYS A 508 8.26 40.88 13.10
CA LYS A 508 8.52 40.65 14.55
C LYS A 508 9.10 39.28 14.88
N LEU A 509 8.94 38.30 14.00
CA LEU A 509 9.46 36.93 14.17
C LEU A 509 10.54 36.59 13.14
N ASN A 510 11.00 37.57 12.35
CA ASN A 510 11.95 37.39 11.26
C ASN A 510 11.58 36.23 10.32
N ILE A 511 10.28 36.09 10.00
CA ILE A 511 9.81 35.02 9.11
C ILE A 511 10.09 35.41 7.66
N THR A 512 11.11 34.83 7.06
CA THR A 512 11.39 34.97 5.62
C THR A 512 10.99 33.73 4.82
N HIS A 513 10.93 32.55 5.46
CA HIS A 513 10.63 31.29 4.80
C HIS A 513 10.04 30.23 5.74
N MET A 514 9.45 29.20 5.15
CA MET A 514 9.01 27.96 5.81
C MET A 514 9.40 26.77 4.94
N MET A 515 9.93 25.72 5.56
CA MET A 515 10.37 24.51 4.87
C MET A 515 9.75 23.26 5.48
N PHE A 516 9.43 22.29 4.62
CA PHE A 516 9.11 20.94 5.01
C PHE A 516 9.78 19.97 4.04
N ALA A 517 10.93 19.41 4.44
CA ALA A 517 11.79 18.68 3.53
C ALA A 517 12.19 19.57 2.34
N ASP A 518 11.85 19.17 1.12
CA ASP A 518 12.08 19.87 -0.14
C ASP A 518 11.02 20.94 -0.46
N ASP A 519 9.85 20.91 0.19
CA ASP A 519 8.82 21.93 0.03
C ASP A 519 9.27 23.26 0.68
N LEU A 520 9.47 24.29 -0.14
CA LEU A 520 9.93 25.62 0.29
C LEU A 520 8.90 26.71 -0.03
N LEU A 521 8.52 27.48 0.99
CA LEU A 521 7.76 28.72 0.87
C LEU A 521 8.60 29.90 1.32
N MET A 522 8.74 30.93 0.50
CA MET A 522 9.45 32.16 0.80
C MET A 522 8.50 33.35 0.81
N PHE A 523 8.72 34.31 1.72
CA PHE A 523 7.81 35.42 2.00
C PHE A 523 8.54 36.77 1.99
N SER A 524 8.02 37.72 1.21
CA SER A 524 8.50 39.10 1.16
C SER A 524 7.35 40.08 0.91
N ARG A 525 7.65 41.39 0.99
CA ARG A 525 6.78 42.41 0.40
C ARG A 525 6.85 42.27 -1.14
N ALA A 526 5.73 42.50 -1.82
CA ALA A 526 5.69 42.51 -3.28
C ALA A 526 6.27 43.83 -3.82
N ASP A 527 7.59 43.91 -3.86
CA ASP A 527 8.35 44.93 -4.56
C ASP A 527 9.63 44.29 -5.12
N ILE A 528 10.10 44.85 -6.23
CA ILE A 528 11.27 44.34 -6.97
C ILE A 528 12.48 44.14 -6.02
N PRO A 529 12.96 45.16 -5.27
CA PRO A 529 14.15 44.99 -4.42
C PRO A 529 14.02 43.84 -3.40
N SER A 530 12.86 43.74 -2.73
CA SER A 530 12.62 42.69 -1.74
C SER A 530 12.57 41.29 -2.34
N VAL A 531 11.96 41.14 -3.52
CA VAL A 531 11.88 39.86 -4.23
C VAL A 531 13.24 39.46 -4.78
N THR A 532 13.98 40.41 -5.37
CA THR A 532 15.34 40.17 -5.89
C THR A 532 16.31 39.76 -4.79
N ALA A 533 16.28 40.42 -3.62
CA ALA A 533 17.15 40.05 -2.50
C ALA A 533 16.84 38.63 -1.99
N LEU A 534 15.55 38.29 -1.87
CA LEU A 534 15.10 36.97 -1.43
C LEU A 534 15.50 35.86 -2.41
N PHE A 535 15.26 36.08 -3.71
CA PHE A 535 15.59 35.12 -4.75
C PHE A 535 17.10 35.04 -4.98
N GLY A 536 17.83 36.15 -4.87
CA GLY A 536 19.30 36.17 -4.92
C GLY A 536 19.95 35.32 -3.84
N ALA A 537 19.39 35.31 -2.62
CA ALA A 537 19.85 34.40 -1.56
C ALA A 537 19.59 32.93 -1.89
N PHE A 538 18.48 32.62 -2.57
CA PHE A 538 18.21 31.27 -3.06
C PHE A 538 19.14 30.88 -4.23
N THR A 539 19.43 31.80 -5.14
CA THR A 539 20.39 31.58 -6.25
C THR A 539 21.78 31.31 -5.71
N LYS A 540 22.24 32.06 -4.69
CA LYS A 540 23.50 31.79 -4.00
C LYS A 540 23.54 30.36 -3.43
N PHE A 541 22.50 29.98 -2.69
CA PHE A 541 22.37 28.60 -2.19
C PHE A 541 22.45 27.56 -3.32
N SER A 542 21.78 27.83 -4.43
CA SER A 542 21.75 26.92 -5.57
C SER A 542 23.14 26.71 -6.20
N LEU A 543 23.95 27.77 -6.28
CA LEU A 543 25.33 27.73 -6.78
C LEU A 543 26.26 26.96 -5.84
N ASP A 544 26.07 27.10 -4.53
CA ASP A 544 26.96 26.49 -3.53
C ASP A 544 26.62 25.00 -3.30
N SER A 545 25.34 24.62 -3.36
CA SER A 545 24.87 23.27 -2.99
C SER A 545 24.57 22.35 -4.16
N GLY A 546 24.43 22.89 -5.39
CA GLY A 546 23.95 22.18 -6.58
C GLY A 546 22.43 21.96 -6.63
N LEU A 547 21.66 22.50 -5.68
CA LEU A 547 20.20 22.33 -5.62
C LEU A 547 19.49 23.44 -6.39
N LEU A 548 18.94 23.08 -7.55
CA LEU A 548 18.28 24.02 -8.45
C LEU A 548 16.77 24.02 -8.27
N ALA A 549 16.15 25.19 -8.40
CA ALA A 549 14.71 25.31 -8.54
C ALA A 549 14.22 24.74 -9.88
N ASN A 550 13.05 24.11 -9.84
CA ASN A 550 12.28 23.73 -11.00
C ASN A 550 11.30 24.87 -11.34
N LEU A 551 11.72 25.73 -12.26
CA LEU A 551 10.97 26.96 -12.59
C LEU A 551 9.54 26.68 -13.06
N HIS A 552 9.31 25.58 -13.79
CA HIS A 552 7.97 25.23 -14.30
C HIS A 552 7.01 24.69 -13.24
N LYS A 553 7.53 24.17 -12.12
CA LYS A 553 6.70 23.68 -11.01
C LYS A 553 6.64 24.65 -9.82
N SER A 554 7.52 25.64 -9.83
CA SER A 554 7.52 26.72 -8.86
C SER A 554 6.43 27.72 -9.22
N GLU A 555 5.87 28.39 -8.21
CA GLU A 555 4.73 29.30 -8.39
C GLU A 555 4.95 30.57 -7.56
N VAL A 556 4.73 31.73 -8.18
CA VAL A 556 4.72 33.02 -7.48
C VAL A 556 3.30 33.51 -7.26
N TYR A 557 3.07 34.07 -6.07
CA TYR A 557 1.79 34.61 -5.65
C TYR A 557 2.01 36.04 -5.18
N THR A 558 1.31 36.99 -5.81
CA THR A 558 1.39 38.41 -5.50
C THR A 558 0.00 38.94 -5.14
N ALA A 559 -0.07 39.91 -4.24
CA ALA A 559 -1.30 40.62 -3.93
C ALA A 559 -1.02 42.03 -3.38
N GLY A 560 -1.97 42.95 -3.56
CA GLY A 560 -1.83 44.33 -3.12
C GLY A 560 -0.91 45.19 -3.99
N ILE A 561 -0.66 44.76 -5.23
CA ILE A 561 0.07 45.50 -6.26
C ILE A 561 -0.73 45.50 -7.57
N PRO A 562 -0.51 46.50 -8.44
CA PRO A 562 -0.95 46.49 -9.84
C PRO A 562 -0.46 45.26 -10.63
N ASP A 563 -1.21 44.85 -11.66
CA ASP A 563 -0.91 43.64 -12.45
C ASP A 563 0.37 43.80 -13.28
N ASP A 564 0.68 44.98 -13.80
CA ASP A 564 1.94 45.31 -14.49
C ASP A 564 3.17 45.07 -13.61
N MET A 565 3.12 45.50 -12.34
CA MET A 565 4.19 45.25 -11.37
C MET A 565 4.27 43.76 -10.99
N SER A 566 3.13 43.06 -10.99
CA SER A 566 3.12 41.61 -10.78
C SER A 566 3.82 40.88 -11.93
N ASP A 567 3.61 41.32 -13.16
CA ASP A 567 4.20 40.71 -14.35
C ASP A 567 5.70 41.01 -14.42
N GLN A 568 6.14 42.22 -14.04
CA GLN A 568 7.56 42.55 -13.89
C GLN A 568 8.26 41.65 -12.86
N ILE A 569 7.61 41.38 -11.72
CA ILE A 569 8.15 40.46 -10.70
C ILE A 569 8.29 39.04 -11.27
N VAL A 570 7.28 38.56 -12.00
CA VAL A 570 7.28 37.24 -12.66
C VAL A 570 8.40 37.12 -13.68
N GLU A 571 8.56 38.14 -14.53
CA GLU A 571 9.60 38.20 -15.56
C GLU A 571 11.00 38.18 -14.94
N GLN A 572 11.21 38.94 -13.87
CA GLN A 572 12.50 39.06 -13.22
C GLN A 572 12.99 37.75 -12.56
N ILE A 573 12.09 36.96 -11.97
CA ILE A 573 12.44 35.70 -11.31
C ILE A 573 12.28 34.47 -12.22
N GLY A 574 11.55 34.60 -13.34
CA GLY A 574 11.28 33.51 -14.29
C GLY A 574 10.35 32.41 -13.76
N ILE A 575 9.47 32.72 -12.80
CA ILE A 575 8.54 31.76 -12.17
C ILE A 575 7.09 32.17 -12.48
N PRO A 576 6.24 31.24 -13.00
CA PRO A 576 4.87 31.56 -13.38
C PRO A 576 3.98 31.91 -12.18
N LYS A 577 2.95 32.73 -12.43
CA LYS A 577 1.94 33.12 -11.43
C LYS A 577 1.02 31.94 -11.10
N GLY A 578 0.89 31.61 -9.82
CA GLY A 578 0.06 30.51 -9.33
C GLY A 578 -1.37 30.94 -8.95
N ASN A 579 -2.29 29.97 -8.85
CA ASN A 579 -3.66 30.19 -8.40
C ASN A 579 -3.92 29.63 -6.99
N LEU A 580 -4.28 30.49 -6.04
CA LEU A 580 -4.59 30.10 -4.66
C LEU A 580 -6.04 29.65 -4.52
N PHE A 581 -6.33 28.38 -4.83
CA PHE A 581 -7.59 27.75 -4.44
C PHE A 581 -7.33 26.56 -3.51
N ALA A 582 -7.58 26.78 -2.22
CA ALA A 582 -7.55 25.74 -1.20
C ALA A 582 -8.87 24.97 -1.20
N ASP A 583 -9.03 24.03 -2.13
CA ASP A 583 -10.18 23.13 -2.13
C ASP A 583 -9.85 21.82 -1.41
N CYS A 584 -10.79 21.32 -0.60
CA CYS A 584 -10.72 19.96 -0.04
C CYS A 584 -11.02 18.87 -1.09
N LYS A 585 -11.12 19.26 -2.37
CA LYS A 585 -11.43 18.38 -3.50
C LYS A 585 -10.41 17.24 -3.67
N PRO A 586 -9.08 17.47 -3.56
CA PRO A 586 -8.10 16.39 -3.69
C PRO A 586 -8.24 15.30 -2.62
N LEU A 587 -8.71 15.66 -1.42
CA LEU A 587 -9.00 14.67 -0.37
C LEU A 587 -10.19 13.78 -0.76
N ILE A 588 -11.27 14.37 -1.26
CA ILE A 588 -12.46 13.63 -1.68
C ILE A 588 -12.09 12.71 -2.85
N GLU A 589 -11.40 13.23 -3.87
CA GLU A 589 -10.93 12.47 -5.02
C GLU A 589 -10.06 11.28 -4.59
N LYS A 590 -9.08 11.49 -3.70
CA LYS A 590 -8.23 10.42 -3.17
C LYS A 590 -9.03 9.32 -2.44
N ILE A 591 -10.08 9.68 -1.72
CA ILE A 591 -10.96 8.71 -1.02
C ILE A 591 -11.80 7.95 -2.06
N VAL A 592 -12.38 8.65 -3.04
CA VAL A 592 -13.18 8.08 -4.11
C VAL A 592 -12.36 7.10 -4.96
N ASP A 593 -11.14 7.47 -5.35
CA ASP A 593 -10.25 6.62 -6.16
C ASP A 593 -9.88 5.32 -5.42
N ARG A 594 -9.64 5.40 -4.11
CA ARG A 594 -9.41 4.21 -3.29
C ARG A 594 -10.64 3.31 -3.23
N VAL A 595 -11.82 3.88 -3.00
CA VAL A 595 -13.08 3.13 -3.02
C VAL A 595 -13.30 2.44 -4.36
N ARG A 596 -13.14 3.16 -5.48
CA ARG A 596 -13.25 2.62 -6.84
C ARG A 596 -12.27 1.47 -7.09
N SER A 597 -11.03 1.60 -6.61
CA SER A 597 -10.02 0.52 -6.73
C SER A 597 -10.40 -0.77 -5.99
N TRP A 598 -11.31 -0.71 -5.03
CA TRP A 598 -11.80 -1.86 -4.27
C TRP A 598 -13.14 -2.39 -4.75
N THR A 599 -13.94 -1.59 -5.47
CA THR A 599 -15.23 -2.02 -6.04
C THR A 599 -15.09 -3.25 -6.96
N ALA A 600 -13.97 -3.39 -7.66
CA ALA A 600 -13.67 -4.56 -8.51
C ALA A 600 -13.35 -5.84 -7.73
N LYS A 601 -13.17 -5.77 -6.40
CA LYS A 601 -12.88 -6.92 -5.53
C LYS A 601 -14.18 -7.32 -4.82
N PHE A 602 -14.66 -8.56 -4.98
CA PHE A 602 -15.87 -9.06 -4.31
C PHE A 602 -15.70 -9.13 -2.78
N LEU A 603 -15.74 -7.99 -2.10
CA LEU A 603 -15.49 -7.86 -0.66
C LEU A 603 -16.78 -8.02 0.16
N SER A 604 -16.68 -8.78 1.25
CA SER A 604 -17.73 -8.87 2.28
C SER A 604 -17.90 -7.56 3.09
N TYR A 605 -19.03 -7.38 3.78
CA TYR A 605 -19.24 -6.23 4.68
C TYR A 605 -18.12 -6.07 5.72
N ALA A 606 -17.67 -7.17 6.32
CA ALA A 606 -16.54 -7.14 7.27
C ALA A 606 -15.24 -6.66 6.63
N GLY A 607 -14.97 -7.09 5.39
CA GLY A 607 -13.79 -6.63 4.63
C GLY A 607 -13.86 -5.14 4.28
N ARG A 608 -15.03 -4.67 3.83
CA ARG A 608 -15.26 -3.24 3.54
C ARG A 608 -15.16 -2.37 4.79
N LEU A 609 -15.73 -2.82 5.91
CA LEU A 609 -15.60 -2.16 7.22
C LEU A 609 -14.14 -2.02 7.62
N GLN A 610 -13.34 -3.09 7.45
CA GLN A 610 -11.92 -3.07 7.80
C GLN A 610 -11.15 -2.03 6.96
N LEU A 611 -11.41 -1.95 5.64
CA LEU A 611 -10.79 -0.95 4.76
C LEU A 611 -11.20 0.48 5.11
N ILE A 612 -12.47 0.71 5.47
CA ILE A 612 -12.92 2.02 5.97
C ILE A 612 -12.14 2.39 7.23
N LYS A 613 -12.02 1.45 8.17
CA LYS A 613 -11.41 1.68 9.48
C LYS A 613 -9.90 1.91 9.38
N SER A 614 -9.18 1.11 8.60
CA SER A 614 -7.71 1.16 8.52
C SER A 614 -7.19 2.17 7.51
N VAL A 615 -7.86 2.29 6.35
CA VAL A 615 -7.36 3.11 5.23
C VAL A 615 -8.09 4.44 5.13
N LEU A 616 -9.42 4.44 4.95
CA LEU A 616 -10.16 5.67 4.67
C LEU A 616 -10.13 6.63 5.87
N PHE A 617 -10.34 6.10 7.08
CA PHE A 617 -10.16 6.90 8.30
C PHE A 617 -8.69 7.26 8.52
N GLY A 618 -7.72 6.39 8.24
CA GLY A 618 -6.30 6.78 8.31
C GLY A 618 -6.00 8.05 7.51
N ILE A 619 -6.50 8.13 6.27
CA ILE A 619 -6.39 9.32 5.41
C ILE A 619 -7.09 10.53 6.05
N GLN A 620 -8.37 10.40 6.41
CA GLN A 620 -9.15 11.52 6.94
C GLN A 620 -8.58 12.05 8.27
N MET A 621 -8.09 11.16 9.14
CA MET A 621 -7.62 11.50 10.48
C MET A 621 -6.35 12.34 10.43
N TYR A 622 -5.49 12.10 9.43
CA TYR A 622 -4.34 12.97 9.14
C TYR A 622 -4.80 14.38 8.74
N TRP A 623 -5.75 14.49 7.80
CA TRP A 623 -6.26 15.78 7.34
C TRP A 623 -6.94 16.59 8.45
N SER A 624 -7.74 15.94 9.30
CA SER A 624 -8.42 16.61 10.43
C SER A 624 -7.49 17.15 11.51
N GLN A 625 -6.26 16.67 11.58
CA GLN A 625 -5.24 17.21 12.49
C GLN A 625 -4.55 18.44 11.93
N ILE A 626 -4.55 18.60 10.61
CA ILE A 626 -3.89 19.71 9.91
C ILE A 626 -4.88 20.84 9.64
N PHE A 627 -6.05 20.49 9.12
CA PHE A 627 -7.09 21.42 8.71
C PHE A 627 -8.31 21.30 9.60
N VAL A 628 -8.94 22.44 9.87
CA VAL A 628 -10.31 22.43 10.39
C VAL A 628 -11.23 22.01 9.25
N MET A 629 -11.80 20.80 9.33
CA MET A 629 -12.59 20.25 8.22
C MET A 629 -13.96 20.92 8.12
N PRO A 630 -14.40 21.40 6.94
CA PRO A 630 -15.76 21.87 6.74
C PRO A 630 -16.78 20.74 6.94
N LYS A 631 -17.94 21.06 7.54
CA LYS A 631 -19.02 20.08 7.76
C LYS A 631 -19.49 19.41 6.46
N LYS A 632 -19.55 20.15 5.35
CA LYS A 632 -19.95 19.63 4.03
C LYS A 632 -19.01 18.52 3.56
N VAL A 633 -17.70 18.72 3.69
CA VAL A 633 -16.69 17.73 3.30
C VAL A 633 -16.78 16.47 4.17
N MET A 634 -16.94 16.62 5.49
CA MET A 634 -17.09 15.46 6.38
C MET A 634 -18.36 14.66 6.09
N LYS A 635 -19.49 15.34 5.82
CA LYS A 635 -20.74 14.68 5.41
C LYS A 635 -20.59 13.93 4.09
N GLU A 636 -19.83 14.48 3.15
CA GLU A 636 -19.57 13.82 1.86
C GLU A 636 -18.68 12.58 2.02
N ILE A 637 -17.61 12.65 2.81
CA ILE A 637 -16.78 11.49 3.15
C ILE A 637 -17.62 10.40 3.85
N GLN A 638 -18.46 10.79 4.81
CA GLN A 638 -19.38 9.88 5.49
C GLN A 638 -20.37 9.25 4.51
N ARG A 639 -20.90 10.01 3.54
CA ARG A 639 -21.77 9.49 2.47
C ARG A 639 -21.06 8.42 1.66
N ILE A 640 -19.82 8.69 1.21
CA ILE A 640 -19.00 7.76 0.43
C ILE A 640 -18.71 6.48 1.23
N CYS A 641 -18.27 6.61 2.50
CA CYS A 641 -17.98 5.45 3.35
C CYS A 641 -19.24 4.60 3.62
N ARG A 642 -20.39 5.26 3.81
CA ARG A 642 -21.69 4.60 3.99
C ARG A 642 -22.12 3.84 2.74
N CYS A 643 -22.03 4.48 1.56
CA CYS A 643 -22.33 3.79 0.30
C CYS A 643 -21.40 2.59 0.12
N PHE A 644 -20.08 2.81 0.21
CA PHE A 644 -19.10 1.76 0.03
C PHE A 644 -19.33 0.57 0.96
N LEU A 645 -19.60 0.79 2.24
CA LEU A 645 -19.86 -0.30 3.19
C LEU A 645 -21.02 -1.20 2.72
N TRP A 646 -22.15 -0.61 2.35
CA TRP A 646 -23.39 -1.33 2.11
C TRP A 646 -23.57 -1.82 0.68
N THR A 647 -23.16 -1.04 -0.32
CA THR A 647 -23.33 -1.39 -1.75
C THR A 647 -22.04 -1.91 -2.38
N GLY A 648 -20.89 -1.54 -1.84
CA GLY A 648 -19.59 -1.85 -2.46
C GLY A 648 -19.23 -0.88 -3.57
N SER A 649 -20.03 0.16 -3.80
CA SER A 649 -19.84 1.21 -4.81
C SER A 649 -19.78 2.60 -4.18
N ASP A 650 -19.29 3.58 -4.94
CA ASP A 650 -19.35 5.02 -4.61
C ASP A 650 -20.70 5.67 -5.00
N LEU A 651 -21.44 5.05 -5.92
CA LEU A 651 -22.74 5.49 -6.42
C LEU A 651 -23.90 4.86 -5.65
N GLY A 652 -24.74 5.73 -5.06
CA GLY A 652 -26.13 5.46 -4.64
C GLY A 652 -26.36 4.34 -3.60
N SER A 653 -26.85 4.69 -2.42
CA SER A 653 -27.50 3.73 -1.51
C SER A 653 -28.94 4.16 -1.29
N LYS A 654 -29.92 3.33 -1.66
CA LYS A 654 -31.34 3.64 -1.39
C LYS A 654 -31.73 3.44 0.07
N LYS A 655 -31.15 2.47 0.83
CA LYS A 655 -31.35 2.31 2.28
C LYS A 655 -30.17 1.61 2.96
N ALA A 656 -29.51 2.27 3.91
CA ALA A 656 -28.49 1.64 4.77
C ALA A 656 -29.20 0.83 5.88
N PRO A 657 -28.84 -0.44 6.14
CA PRO A 657 -29.47 -1.25 7.18
C PRO A 657 -29.35 -0.65 8.58
N VAL A 658 -28.25 0.04 8.85
CA VAL A 658 -27.97 0.68 10.15
C VAL A 658 -27.54 2.12 9.95
N VAL A 659 -28.03 3.00 10.82
CA VAL A 659 -27.71 4.43 10.86
C VAL A 659 -26.20 4.61 11.14
N TRP A 660 -25.55 5.56 10.45
CA TRP A 660 -24.09 5.69 10.50
C TRP A 660 -23.59 6.07 11.90
N GLU A 661 -24.34 6.90 12.62
CA GLU A 661 -24.03 7.32 13.99
C GLU A 661 -23.94 6.10 14.92
N GLN A 662 -24.82 5.11 14.75
CA GLN A 662 -24.80 3.86 15.49
C GLN A 662 -23.57 3.00 15.14
N MET A 663 -23.09 3.06 13.88
CA MET A 663 -21.83 2.41 13.49
C MET A 663 -20.62 3.00 14.22
N CYS A 664 -20.69 4.28 14.58
CA CYS A 664 -19.62 4.99 15.28
C CYS A 664 -19.52 4.59 16.76
N PHE A 665 -20.59 4.02 17.33
CA PHE A 665 -20.58 3.59 18.72
C PHE A 665 -19.57 2.47 18.98
N PRO A 666 -19.11 2.34 20.25
CA PRO A 666 -18.33 1.20 20.63
C PRO A 666 -19.04 -0.12 20.37
N LYS A 667 -18.28 -1.19 20.12
CA LYS A 667 -18.86 -2.55 20.02
C LYS A 667 -19.70 -2.90 21.24
N SER A 668 -19.29 -2.42 22.41
CA SER A 668 -20.00 -2.64 23.68
C SER A 668 -21.34 -1.92 23.80
N CYS A 669 -21.61 -0.95 22.92
CA CYS A 669 -22.85 -0.18 22.83
C CYS A 669 -23.58 -0.47 21.50
N GLY A 670 -23.22 -1.59 20.85
CA GLY A 670 -23.87 -2.05 19.63
C GLY A 670 -23.35 -1.47 18.32
N GLY A 671 -22.24 -0.73 18.30
CA GLY A 671 -21.62 -0.22 17.07
C GLY A 671 -20.41 -1.03 16.59
N TRP A 672 -19.59 -0.43 15.71
CA TRP A 672 -18.39 -1.06 15.13
C TRP A 672 -17.07 -0.33 15.47
N ASN A 673 -17.10 0.60 16.42
CA ASN A 673 -15.99 1.51 16.72
C ASN A 673 -15.52 2.31 15.49
N LEU A 674 -16.45 2.73 14.62
CA LEU A 674 -16.10 3.68 13.56
C LEU A 674 -15.88 5.06 14.15
N THR A 675 -14.95 5.83 13.60
CA THR A 675 -14.70 7.18 14.09
C THR A 675 -15.79 8.13 13.61
N ASN A 676 -16.47 8.80 14.54
CA ASN A 676 -17.36 9.90 14.19
C ASN A 676 -16.52 11.11 13.76
N LEU A 677 -16.53 11.43 12.46
CA LEU A 677 -15.68 12.45 11.86
C LEU A 677 -15.92 13.85 12.44
N VAL A 678 -17.17 14.18 12.77
CA VAL A 678 -17.55 15.50 13.29
C VAL A 678 -16.99 15.69 14.70
N ILE A 679 -17.14 14.68 15.56
CA ILE A 679 -16.66 14.72 16.95
C ILE A 679 -15.14 14.64 16.98
N TRP A 680 -14.54 13.83 16.11
CA TRP A 680 -13.09 13.75 15.96
C TRP A 680 -12.50 15.11 15.56
N ASN A 681 -13.09 15.78 14.56
CA ASN A 681 -12.64 17.11 14.14
C ASN A 681 -12.81 18.16 15.26
N LYS A 682 -13.82 18.05 16.13
CA LYS A 682 -13.89 18.90 17.33
C LYS A 682 -12.70 18.62 18.27
N ALA A 683 -12.39 17.35 18.55
CA ALA A 683 -11.28 16.97 19.40
C ALA A 683 -9.91 17.42 18.83
N THR A 684 -9.71 17.37 17.52
CA THR A 684 -8.48 17.88 16.87
C THR A 684 -8.38 19.40 16.92
N VAL A 685 -9.51 20.12 16.79
CA VAL A 685 -9.54 21.58 16.97
C VAL A 685 -9.14 21.97 18.39
N VAL A 686 -9.60 21.26 19.41
CA VAL A 686 -9.22 21.53 20.81
C VAL A 686 -7.72 21.27 21.07
N LYS A 687 -7.11 20.30 20.39
CA LYS A 687 -5.65 20.10 20.47
C LYS A 687 -4.88 21.35 20.07
N HIS A 688 -5.33 22.06 19.02
CA HIS A 688 -4.71 23.32 18.59
C HIS A 688 -4.97 24.45 19.60
N LEU A 689 -6.16 24.48 20.20
CA LEU A 689 -6.47 25.41 21.29
C LEU A 689 -5.57 25.18 22.51
N TRP A 690 -5.38 23.92 22.90
CA TRP A 690 -4.49 23.55 23.99
C TRP A 690 -3.06 24.03 23.71
N ALA A 691 -2.55 23.84 22.49
CA ALA A 691 -1.23 24.32 22.10
C ALA A 691 -1.09 25.86 22.20
N LEU A 692 -2.15 26.61 21.88
CA LEU A 692 -2.19 28.07 22.07
C LEU A 692 -2.20 28.45 23.55
N SER A 693 -3.05 27.79 24.35
CA SER A 693 -3.21 28.11 25.78
C SER A 693 -1.94 27.83 26.59
N MET A 694 -1.22 26.75 26.26
CA MET A 694 0.03 26.35 26.91
C MET A 694 1.26 27.07 26.36
N LYS A 695 1.09 28.05 25.46
CA LYS A 695 2.17 28.79 24.79
C LYS A 695 3.28 27.86 24.27
N GLN A 696 2.90 26.75 23.63
CA GLN A 696 3.88 25.79 23.11
C GLN A 696 4.90 26.48 22.24
N ASP A 697 6.16 26.05 22.37
CA ASP A 697 7.26 26.59 21.58
C ASP A 697 7.15 26.15 20.11
N ARG A 698 6.30 26.86 19.36
CA ARG A 698 6.01 26.64 17.95
C ARG A 698 5.89 27.98 17.24
N PRO A 699 6.43 28.13 16.01
CA PRO A 699 6.40 29.40 15.28
C PRO A 699 5.00 29.99 15.14
N TRP A 700 4.01 29.17 14.80
CA TRP A 700 2.63 29.63 14.62
C TRP A 700 1.96 30.07 15.94
N VAL A 701 2.27 29.41 17.06
CA VAL A 701 1.77 29.79 18.40
C VAL A 701 2.37 31.13 18.80
N LYS A 702 3.70 31.27 18.70
CA LYS A 702 4.39 32.55 18.96
C LYS A 702 3.83 33.68 18.10
N TRP A 703 3.59 33.41 16.81
CA TRP A 703 3.04 34.38 15.88
C TRP A 703 1.64 34.85 16.30
N ILE A 704 0.74 33.93 16.68
CA ILE A 704 -0.59 34.29 17.16
C ILE A 704 -0.52 35.11 18.46
N HIS A 705 0.35 34.72 19.40
CA HIS A 705 0.51 35.44 20.66
C HIS A 705 1.02 36.88 20.44
N ILE A 706 1.96 37.07 19.50
CA ILE A 706 2.55 38.39 19.21
C ILE A 706 1.57 39.34 18.50
N TYR A 707 0.82 38.84 17.51
CA TYR A 707 0.00 39.70 16.66
C TYR A 707 -1.46 39.81 17.10
N TYR A 708 -2.02 38.77 17.71
CA TYR A 708 -3.42 38.72 18.11
C TYR A 708 -3.62 38.80 19.62
N VAL A 709 -2.91 37.99 20.41
CA VAL A 709 -3.10 37.98 21.87
C VAL A 709 -2.49 39.21 22.53
N LYS A 710 -1.32 39.68 22.06
CA LYS A 710 -0.65 40.91 22.54
C LYS A 710 -0.54 40.99 24.07
N ASN A 711 -0.11 39.91 24.71
CA ASN A 711 0.01 39.76 26.18
C ASN A 711 -1.31 39.86 26.96
N GLN A 712 -2.47 39.89 26.29
CA GLN A 712 -3.76 39.77 26.97
C GLN A 712 -3.96 38.36 27.52
N ASN A 713 -4.87 38.22 28.48
CA ASN A 713 -5.27 36.91 28.94
C ASN A 713 -6.04 36.19 27.82
N PHE A 714 -5.47 35.08 27.35
CA PHE A 714 -6.00 34.31 26.24
C PHE A 714 -7.43 33.78 26.47
N TRP A 715 -7.87 33.60 27.72
CA TRP A 715 -9.19 33.06 28.03
C TRP A 715 -10.27 34.15 28.10
N SER A 716 -9.95 35.34 28.59
CA SER A 716 -10.92 36.43 28.75
C SER A 716 -11.01 37.36 27.54
N MET A 717 -10.02 37.35 26.65
CA MET A 717 -10.04 38.25 25.49
C MET A 717 -11.14 37.90 24.47
N PRO A 718 -11.77 38.91 23.84
CA PRO A 718 -12.72 38.68 22.75
C PRO A 718 -12.02 38.06 21.54
N VAL A 719 -12.79 37.40 20.67
CA VAL A 719 -12.25 36.79 19.45
C VAL A 719 -11.68 37.90 18.54
N PRO A 720 -10.39 37.86 18.17
CA PRO A 720 -9.80 38.91 17.34
C PRO A 720 -10.46 39.05 15.96
N ASN A 721 -10.67 40.30 15.54
CA ASN A 721 -11.15 40.62 14.20
C ASN A 721 -10.13 40.23 13.13
N GLY A 722 -10.62 39.70 12.01
CA GLY A 722 -9.79 39.35 10.84
C GLY A 722 -9.14 37.97 10.87
N LEU A 723 -9.36 37.13 11.89
CA LEU A 723 -8.90 35.73 11.87
C LEU A 723 -9.47 34.94 10.68
N THR A 724 -8.66 34.04 10.10
CA THR A 724 -9.17 33.00 9.19
C THR A 724 -10.30 32.20 9.85
N TRP A 725 -11.17 31.62 9.02
CA TRP A 725 -12.26 30.77 9.50
C TRP A 725 -11.76 29.62 10.40
N SER A 726 -10.63 29.01 10.05
CA SER A 726 -9.99 27.93 10.81
C SER A 726 -9.54 28.40 12.20
N LEU A 727 -8.78 29.50 12.31
CA LEU A 727 -8.36 30.03 13.60
C LEU A 727 -9.53 30.52 14.44
N ARG A 728 -10.55 31.12 13.80
CA ARG A 728 -11.79 31.50 14.48
C ARG A 728 -12.45 30.29 15.12
N LYS A 729 -12.55 29.16 14.42
CA LYS A 729 -13.10 27.91 14.96
C LYS A 729 -12.29 27.36 16.14
N ILE A 730 -10.96 27.43 16.08
CA ILE A 730 -10.09 27.09 17.21
C ILE A 730 -10.41 28.00 18.41
N TRP A 731 -10.53 29.29 18.19
CA TRP A 731 -10.82 30.27 19.23
C TRP A 731 -12.18 30.08 19.92
N HIS A 732 -13.22 29.72 19.16
CA HIS A 732 -14.55 29.42 19.70
C HIS A 732 -14.61 28.08 20.44
N SER A 733 -13.61 27.20 20.29
CA SER A 733 -13.58 25.97 21.09
C SER A 733 -13.23 26.20 22.57
N ARG A 734 -12.93 27.46 22.96
CA ARG A 734 -12.72 27.86 24.36
C ARG A 734 -13.93 27.58 25.23
N ASP A 735 -15.13 27.89 24.74
CA ASP A 735 -16.40 27.69 25.45
C ASP A 735 -16.56 26.22 25.87
N MET A 736 -16.15 25.31 24.98
CA MET A 736 -16.19 23.87 25.23
C MET A 736 -15.17 23.43 26.29
N VAL A 737 -14.01 24.09 26.41
CA VAL A 737 -13.04 23.77 27.45
C VAL A 737 -13.44 24.39 28.79
N MET A 738 -14.02 25.59 28.79
CA MET A 738 -14.54 26.23 30.00
C MET A 738 -15.62 25.37 30.68
N GLN A 739 -16.47 24.71 29.91
CA GLN A 739 -17.46 23.74 30.44
C GLN A 739 -16.82 22.51 31.09
N VAL A 740 -15.60 22.17 30.71
CA VAL A 740 -14.90 20.95 31.10
C VAL A 740 -13.93 21.19 32.27
N GLY A 741 -13.68 22.46 32.61
CA GLY A 741 -12.84 22.88 33.73
C GLY A 741 -11.35 22.92 33.37
N THR A 742 -10.71 21.75 33.20
CA THR A 742 -9.25 21.67 32.94
C THR A 742 -8.86 20.70 31.83
N PHE A 743 -7.64 20.87 31.32
CA PHE A 743 -7.07 19.99 30.30
C PHE A 743 -6.43 18.71 30.85
N ASP A 744 -6.24 18.59 32.18
CA ASP A 744 -5.40 17.54 32.79
C ASP A 744 -5.90 16.14 32.50
N GLN A 745 -7.22 15.96 32.50
CA GLN A 745 -7.85 14.69 32.12
C GLN A 745 -7.53 14.26 30.68
N PHE A 746 -7.21 15.19 29.77
CA PHE A 746 -6.92 14.93 28.36
C PHE A 746 -5.44 14.93 28.02
N THR A 747 -4.56 15.24 28.96
CA THR A 747 -3.12 15.18 28.78
C THR A 747 -2.56 13.84 29.31
N TYR A 748 -1.38 13.48 28.81
CA TYR A 748 -0.56 12.39 29.34
C TYR A 748 0.89 12.65 28.93
N ALA A 749 1.83 12.61 29.88
CA ALA A 749 3.23 12.99 29.66
C ALA A 749 3.37 14.35 28.96
N SER A 750 2.64 15.36 29.46
CA SER A 750 2.60 16.73 28.92
C SER A 750 2.16 16.84 27.45
N LYS A 751 1.50 15.81 26.91
CA LYS A 751 0.98 15.76 25.54
C LYS A 751 -0.53 15.57 25.53
N PHE A 752 -1.24 16.40 24.77
CA PHE A 752 -2.69 16.26 24.57
C PHE A 752 -3.03 15.00 23.78
N LYS A 753 -3.96 14.20 24.30
CA LYS A 753 -4.44 12.96 23.70
C LYS A 753 -5.81 13.18 23.06
N ILE A 754 -5.83 13.31 21.73
CA ILE A 754 -7.05 13.49 20.93
C ILE A 754 -8.07 12.39 21.22
N ASN A 755 -7.62 11.13 21.37
CA ASN A 755 -8.48 10.00 21.71
C ASN A 755 -9.23 10.18 23.03
N LYS A 756 -8.62 10.80 24.06
CA LYS A 756 -9.29 11.03 25.35
C LYS A 756 -10.38 12.09 25.19
N MET A 757 -10.07 13.21 24.54
CA MET A 757 -11.04 14.27 24.23
C MET A 757 -12.18 13.74 23.35
N TYR A 758 -11.86 12.93 22.33
CA TYR A 758 -12.86 12.30 21.48
C TYR A 758 -13.84 11.43 22.27
N LYS A 759 -13.33 10.57 23.16
CA LYS A 759 -14.18 9.71 24.02
C LYS A 759 -15.07 10.53 24.95
N TYR A 760 -14.57 11.64 25.48
CA TYR A 760 -15.35 12.54 26.32
C TYR A 760 -16.48 13.25 25.55
N LEU A 761 -16.18 13.74 24.34
CA LEU A 761 -17.17 14.43 23.50
C LEU A 761 -18.15 13.47 22.81
N HIS A 762 -17.84 12.18 22.79
CA HIS A 762 -18.66 11.17 22.14
C HIS A 762 -19.65 10.60 23.15
N ASP A 763 -20.85 11.16 23.14
CA ASP A 763 -21.98 10.59 23.86
C ASP A 763 -22.29 9.20 23.27
N ILE A 764 -22.04 8.17 24.07
CA ILE A 764 -22.26 6.77 23.70
C ILE A 764 -23.45 6.25 24.51
N GLY A 765 -24.38 5.61 23.82
CA GLY A 765 -25.54 4.99 24.47
C GLY A 765 -25.14 3.88 25.45
N GLY A 766 -26.12 3.38 26.20
CA GLY A 766 -25.95 2.31 27.18
C GLY A 766 -25.36 1.02 26.58
N HIS A 767 -24.77 0.21 27.45
CA HIS A 767 -24.22 -1.08 27.07
C HIS A 767 -25.31 -2.06 26.60
N VAL A 768 -25.07 -2.74 25.49
CA VAL A 768 -25.96 -3.80 24.99
C VAL A 768 -25.73 -5.10 25.75
N SER A 769 -26.80 -5.84 26.03
CA SER A 769 -26.77 -7.12 26.77
C SER A 769 -25.94 -8.19 26.07
N TRP A 770 -25.91 -8.17 24.74
CA TRP A 770 -25.18 -9.10 23.87
C TRP A 770 -23.74 -8.66 23.56
N LYS A 771 -23.19 -7.64 24.24
CA LYS A 771 -21.88 -7.04 23.92
C LYS A 771 -20.73 -8.06 23.80
N ARG A 772 -20.74 -9.11 24.61
CA ARG A 772 -19.68 -10.13 24.66
C ARG A 772 -19.66 -11.08 23.47
N ILE A 773 -20.78 -11.21 22.75
CA ILE A 773 -20.86 -12.00 21.51
C ILE A 773 -20.03 -11.34 20.39
N ILE A 774 -20.00 -10.00 20.34
CA ILE A 774 -19.34 -9.22 19.27
C ILE A 774 -17.99 -8.63 19.70
N CYS A 775 -17.85 -8.25 20.97
CA CYS A 775 -16.58 -7.75 21.52
C CYS A 775 -15.60 -8.91 21.68
N ASN A 776 -14.41 -8.80 21.09
CA ASN A 776 -13.35 -9.82 21.15
C ASN A 776 -13.80 -11.22 20.68
N SER A 777 -14.80 -11.28 19.80
CA SER A 777 -15.26 -12.54 19.20
C SER A 777 -14.12 -13.20 18.43
N LYS A 778 -13.90 -14.50 18.68
CA LYS A 778 -12.99 -15.36 17.90
C LYS A 778 -13.63 -15.90 16.61
N ALA A 779 -14.93 -15.64 16.39
CA ALA A 779 -15.62 -16.04 15.17
C ALA A 779 -15.03 -15.33 13.94
N THR A 780 -15.30 -15.87 12.76
CA THR A 780 -14.88 -15.24 11.51
C THR A 780 -15.47 -13.83 11.42
N PRO A 781 -14.71 -12.83 10.93
CA PRO A 781 -15.21 -11.46 10.85
C PRO A 781 -16.52 -11.33 10.04
N LYS A 782 -16.72 -12.20 9.04
CA LYS A 782 -17.96 -12.27 8.25
C LYS A 782 -19.13 -12.74 9.11
N ALA A 783 -18.96 -13.82 9.86
CA ALA A 783 -19.99 -14.33 10.76
C ALA A 783 -20.35 -13.32 11.84
N ALA A 784 -19.35 -12.74 12.51
CA ALA A 784 -19.58 -11.71 13.52
C ALA A 784 -20.36 -10.49 12.98
N PHE A 785 -20.13 -10.09 11.72
CA PHE A 785 -20.86 -8.98 11.11
C PHE A 785 -22.32 -9.33 10.82
N ILE A 786 -22.60 -10.54 10.33
CA ILE A 786 -23.97 -11.02 10.07
C ILE A 786 -24.75 -11.22 11.37
N VAL A 787 -24.14 -11.83 12.39
CA VAL A 787 -24.74 -11.96 13.72
C VAL A 787 -25.04 -10.59 14.32
N TRP A 788 -24.14 -9.62 14.17
CA TRP A 788 -24.39 -8.25 14.61
C TRP A 788 -25.59 -7.60 13.90
N LEU A 789 -25.76 -7.83 12.59
CA LEU A 789 -26.97 -7.39 11.88
C LEU A 789 -28.21 -8.10 12.42
N ALA A 790 -28.14 -9.40 12.71
CA ALA A 790 -29.25 -10.16 13.27
C ALA A 790 -29.63 -9.65 14.67
N LEU A 791 -28.66 -9.33 15.52
CA LEU A 791 -28.86 -8.78 16.88
C LEU A 791 -29.58 -7.43 16.88
N HIS A 792 -29.41 -6.62 15.83
CA HIS A 792 -30.17 -5.37 15.65
C HIS A 792 -31.52 -5.59 14.95
N LYS A 793 -31.87 -6.83 14.59
CA LYS A 793 -32.99 -7.18 13.69
C LYS A 793 -32.85 -6.40 12.36
N ARG A 794 -31.61 -6.33 11.84
CA ARG A 794 -31.16 -5.56 10.67
C ARG A 794 -30.91 -6.38 9.39
N LEU A 795 -31.16 -7.69 9.43
CA LEU A 795 -31.11 -8.56 8.25
C LEU A 795 -32.33 -8.35 7.32
N PRO A 796 -32.19 -8.55 6.00
CA PRO A 796 -33.27 -8.48 5.02
C PRO A 796 -34.04 -9.83 4.92
N THR A 797 -34.68 -10.22 6.00
CA THR A 797 -35.64 -11.33 6.05
C THR A 797 -36.95 -10.96 5.33
N LYS A 798 -37.70 -11.94 4.82
CA LYS A 798 -38.91 -11.69 4.00
C LYS A 798 -40.00 -10.94 4.79
N ASP A 799 -40.23 -11.29 6.06
CA ASP A 799 -41.15 -10.56 6.96
C ASP A 799 -40.90 -9.04 6.94
N ARG A 800 -39.63 -8.65 7.02
CA ARG A 800 -39.22 -7.26 7.03
C ARG A 800 -39.31 -6.59 5.67
N LEU A 801 -38.88 -7.29 4.61
CA LEU A 801 -38.96 -6.76 3.26
C LEU A 801 -40.43 -6.53 2.84
N ARG A 802 -41.35 -7.42 3.25
CA ARG A 802 -42.80 -7.20 3.13
C ARG A 802 -43.27 -6.00 3.94
N GLY A 803 -42.75 -5.81 5.15
CA GLY A 803 -42.96 -4.60 5.96
C GLY A 803 -42.49 -3.29 5.30
N TRP A 804 -41.67 -3.36 4.25
CA TRP A 804 -41.30 -2.21 3.41
C TRP A 804 -42.19 -2.02 2.16
N GLY A 805 -43.27 -2.81 2.03
CA GLY A 805 -44.17 -2.77 0.89
C GLY A 805 -43.64 -3.49 -0.36
N MET A 806 -42.63 -4.36 -0.23
CA MET A 806 -42.14 -5.16 -1.34
C MET A 806 -43.06 -6.36 -1.60
N ASN A 807 -43.46 -6.56 -2.86
CA ASN A 807 -44.29 -7.70 -3.26
C ASN A 807 -43.42 -8.97 -3.41
N ILE A 808 -43.24 -9.70 -2.30
CA ILE A 808 -42.46 -10.94 -2.24
C ILE A 808 -43.22 -12.02 -1.46
N SER A 809 -43.00 -13.29 -1.80
CA SER A 809 -43.51 -14.43 -1.03
C SER A 809 -43.00 -14.39 0.41
N SER A 810 -43.83 -14.79 1.37
CA SER A 810 -43.44 -14.92 2.78
C SER A 810 -42.82 -16.26 3.15
N THR A 811 -42.99 -17.29 2.32
CA THR A 811 -42.53 -18.64 2.62
C THR A 811 -41.01 -18.72 2.80
N CYS A 812 -40.53 -19.48 3.77
CA CYS A 812 -39.12 -19.68 4.06
C CYS A 812 -38.40 -20.43 2.94
N GLU A 813 -37.26 -19.90 2.49
CA GLU A 813 -36.49 -20.52 1.41
C GLU A 813 -35.81 -21.83 1.80
N LEU A 814 -35.71 -22.15 3.09
CA LEU A 814 -35.06 -23.38 3.55
C LEU A 814 -36.04 -24.55 3.66
N CYS A 815 -37.19 -24.37 4.33
CA CYS A 815 -38.17 -25.44 4.54
C CYS A 815 -39.37 -25.39 3.59
N GLN A 816 -39.61 -24.25 2.92
CA GLN A 816 -40.78 -24.00 2.06
C GLN A 816 -42.15 -24.25 2.74
N ALA A 817 -42.21 -24.32 4.07
CA ALA A 817 -43.39 -24.76 4.82
C ALA A 817 -44.03 -23.69 5.72
N ALA A 818 -43.30 -22.64 6.10
CA ALA A 818 -43.77 -21.59 6.99
C ALA A 818 -43.22 -20.22 6.60
N ASP A 819 -43.74 -19.14 7.18
CA ASP A 819 -43.29 -17.78 6.90
C ASP A 819 -41.88 -17.50 7.46
N GLU A 820 -41.03 -16.83 6.66
CA GLU A 820 -39.67 -16.45 7.04
C GLU A 820 -39.67 -15.25 7.98
N SER A 821 -39.55 -15.52 9.28
CA SER A 821 -39.12 -14.58 10.31
C SER A 821 -37.67 -14.83 10.71
N LEU A 822 -37.09 -13.94 11.51
CA LEU A 822 -35.74 -14.12 12.08
C LEU A 822 -35.67 -15.37 12.99
N ASP A 823 -36.67 -15.56 13.85
CA ASP A 823 -36.79 -16.74 14.72
C ASP A 823 -36.99 -18.02 13.90
N HIS A 824 -37.85 -17.97 12.88
CA HIS A 824 -38.07 -19.13 12.02
C HIS A 824 -36.80 -19.51 11.25
N LEU A 825 -36.15 -18.53 10.60
CA LEU A 825 -34.97 -18.78 9.79
C LEU A 825 -33.84 -19.43 10.59
N PHE A 826 -33.57 -18.95 11.81
CA PHE A 826 -32.44 -19.44 12.59
C PHE A 826 -32.77 -20.60 13.52
N PHE A 827 -34.02 -20.75 13.99
CA PHE A 827 -34.35 -21.67 15.07
C PHE A 827 -35.60 -22.52 14.86
N ASP A 828 -36.71 -22.00 14.29
CA ASP A 828 -37.93 -22.82 14.15
C ASP A 828 -37.98 -23.68 12.88
N CYS A 829 -37.23 -23.32 11.84
CA CYS A 829 -37.13 -24.04 10.58
C CYS A 829 -36.59 -25.46 10.78
N SER A 830 -37.20 -26.46 10.14
CA SER A 830 -36.82 -27.87 10.23
C SER A 830 -35.33 -28.09 9.87
N VAL A 831 -34.89 -27.52 8.75
CA VAL A 831 -33.49 -27.56 8.30
C VAL A 831 -32.56 -26.92 9.32
N SER A 832 -32.93 -25.77 9.88
CA SER A 832 -32.11 -25.08 10.89
C SER A 832 -32.01 -25.88 12.19
N LYS A 833 -33.09 -26.52 12.64
CA LYS A 833 -33.11 -27.40 13.82
C LYS A 833 -32.17 -28.59 13.67
N GLU A 834 -32.15 -29.22 12.50
CA GLU A 834 -31.25 -30.34 12.20
C GLU A 834 -29.79 -29.89 12.18
N VAL A 835 -29.47 -28.76 11.54
CA VAL A 835 -28.10 -28.18 11.56
C VAL A 835 -27.65 -27.87 12.98
N TRP A 836 -28.49 -27.23 13.79
CA TRP A 836 -28.17 -26.96 15.19
C TRP A 836 -27.96 -28.22 16.01
N SER A 837 -28.81 -29.23 15.84
CA SER A 837 -28.69 -30.51 16.55
C SER A 837 -27.36 -31.18 16.23
N GLY A 838 -26.97 -31.21 14.95
CA GLY A 838 -25.68 -31.74 14.52
C GLY A 838 -24.49 -30.98 15.12
N VAL A 839 -24.51 -29.64 15.11
CA VAL A 839 -23.43 -28.83 15.69
C VAL A 839 -23.36 -28.99 17.21
N LEU A 840 -24.48 -28.96 17.93
CA LEU A 840 -24.51 -29.06 19.40
C LEU A 840 -24.11 -30.45 19.90
N GLN A 841 -24.53 -31.51 19.21
CA GLN A 841 -24.13 -32.88 19.51
C GLN A 841 -22.61 -33.05 19.44
N HIS A 842 -21.97 -32.54 18.38
CA HIS A 842 -20.51 -32.59 18.24
C HIS A 842 -19.76 -31.74 19.27
N LEU A 843 -20.40 -30.72 19.83
CA LEU A 843 -19.84 -29.90 20.92
C LEU A 843 -20.13 -30.47 22.32
N GLY A 844 -20.72 -31.67 22.41
CA GLY A 844 -21.08 -32.32 23.68
C GLY A 844 -22.16 -31.59 24.46
N VAL A 845 -23.08 -30.90 23.77
CA VAL A 845 -24.19 -30.17 24.40
C VAL A 845 -25.52 -30.85 24.07
N SER A 846 -26.11 -31.50 25.07
CA SER A 846 -27.47 -32.07 24.95
C SER A 846 -28.50 -31.04 25.41
N ARG A 847 -28.95 -30.19 24.48
CA ARG A 847 -30.08 -29.26 24.71
C ARG A 847 -30.81 -28.96 23.42
N LEU A 848 -32.10 -28.64 23.54
CA LEU A 848 -32.89 -28.09 22.43
C LEU A 848 -32.58 -26.60 22.26
N VAL A 849 -32.61 -26.14 21.02
CA VAL A 849 -32.41 -24.72 20.69
C VAL A 849 -33.71 -23.97 20.92
N MET A 850 -33.61 -22.80 21.55
CA MET A 850 -34.74 -21.95 21.89
C MET A 850 -34.91 -20.80 20.89
N GLN A 851 -35.88 -19.92 21.14
CA GLN A 851 -36.09 -18.68 20.38
C GLN A 851 -34.89 -17.72 20.50
N TRP A 852 -34.81 -16.76 19.57
CA TRP A 852 -33.64 -15.91 19.39
C TRP A 852 -33.20 -15.19 20.66
N GLU A 853 -34.11 -14.57 21.40
CA GLU A 853 -33.75 -13.84 22.62
C GLU A 853 -33.08 -14.73 23.68
N LEU A 854 -33.58 -15.94 23.88
CA LEU A 854 -33.05 -16.89 24.89
C LEU A 854 -31.69 -17.44 24.47
N GLU A 855 -31.52 -17.71 23.18
CA GLU A 855 -30.25 -18.18 22.60
C GLU A 855 -29.15 -17.11 22.67
N VAL A 856 -29.51 -15.86 22.41
CA VAL A 856 -28.60 -14.72 22.58
C VAL A 856 -28.21 -14.53 24.04
N GLN A 857 -29.14 -14.70 24.99
CA GLN A 857 -28.82 -14.65 26.42
C GLN A 857 -27.86 -15.78 26.82
N TRP A 858 -28.14 -17.01 26.40
CA TRP A 858 -27.29 -18.17 26.65
C TRP A 858 -25.87 -17.95 26.10
N CYS A 859 -25.76 -17.52 24.84
CA CYS A 859 -24.47 -17.22 24.21
C CYS A 859 -23.75 -16.04 24.88
N SER A 860 -24.49 -15.01 25.33
CA SER A 860 -23.92 -13.87 26.07
C SER A 860 -23.32 -14.27 27.42
N VAL A 861 -23.88 -15.28 28.08
CA VAL A 861 -23.29 -15.86 29.31
C VAL A 861 -22.04 -16.67 28.97
N LYS A 862 -22.09 -17.55 27.96
CA LYS A 862 -20.95 -18.39 27.58
C LYS A 862 -19.75 -17.59 27.05
N SER A 863 -19.99 -16.54 26.29
CA SER A 863 -18.95 -15.61 25.80
C SER A 863 -18.24 -14.80 26.90
N ARG A 864 -18.69 -14.87 28.17
CA ARG A 864 -17.96 -14.32 29.33
C ARG A 864 -16.93 -15.28 29.91
N SER A 865 -17.05 -16.57 29.60
CA SER A 865 -16.21 -17.63 30.15
C SER A 865 -14.85 -17.68 29.45
N THR A 866 -13.81 -17.99 30.20
CA THR A 866 -12.46 -18.26 29.67
C THR A 866 -12.25 -19.73 29.34
N LYS A 867 -13.23 -20.60 29.65
CA LYS A 867 -13.16 -22.03 29.37
C LYS A 867 -13.21 -22.27 27.87
N GLU A 868 -12.30 -23.09 27.36
CA GLU A 868 -12.17 -23.37 25.93
C GLU A 868 -13.48 -23.92 25.32
N ALA A 869 -14.18 -24.80 26.05
CA ALA A 869 -15.48 -25.31 25.64
C ALA A 869 -16.53 -24.21 25.44
N ASP A 870 -16.54 -23.18 26.27
CA ASP A 870 -17.49 -22.07 26.16
C ASP A 870 -17.11 -21.09 25.03
N ILE A 871 -15.80 -20.93 24.76
CA ILE A 871 -15.30 -20.18 23.60
C ILE A 871 -15.71 -20.89 22.30
N ARG A 872 -15.51 -22.22 22.20
CA ARG A 872 -15.95 -23.05 21.07
C ARG A 872 -17.45 -22.88 20.82
N ARG A 873 -18.27 -22.93 21.87
CA ARG A 873 -19.73 -22.71 21.79
C ARG A 873 -20.10 -21.32 21.27
N SER A 874 -19.40 -20.27 21.72
CA SER A 874 -19.64 -18.90 21.26
C SER A 874 -19.26 -18.70 19.78
N ILE A 875 -18.18 -19.35 19.32
CA ILE A 875 -17.78 -19.33 17.90
C ILE A 875 -18.81 -20.09 17.07
N ALA A 876 -19.16 -21.31 17.50
CA ALA A 876 -20.14 -22.15 16.82
C ALA A 876 -21.48 -21.45 16.66
N PHE A 877 -21.96 -20.76 17.70
CA PHE A 877 -23.18 -19.94 17.59
C PHE A 877 -23.11 -18.95 16.42
N SER A 878 -22.00 -18.21 16.32
CA SER A 878 -21.83 -17.18 15.30
C SER A 878 -21.70 -17.76 13.90
N GLU A 879 -20.93 -18.85 13.76
CA GLU A 879 -20.71 -19.53 12.49
C GLU A 879 -21.97 -20.26 11.99
N THR A 880 -22.77 -20.85 12.89
CA THR A 880 -24.04 -21.50 12.51
C THR A 880 -25.05 -20.48 11.99
N VAL A 881 -25.25 -19.35 12.68
CA VAL A 881 -26.11 -18.25 12.20
C VAL A 881 -25.64 -17.77 10.83
N TYR A 882 -24.33 -17.63 10.64
CA TYR A 882 -23.77 -17.22 9.35
C TYR A 882 -23.97 -18.26 8.23
N ALA A 883 -23.76 -19.55 8.54
CA ALA A 883 -23.92 -20.64 7.60
C ALA A 883 -25.37 -20.77 7.13
N LEU A 884 -26.35 -20.71 8.05
CA LEU A 884 -27.77 -20.71 7.73
C LEU A 884 -28.16 -19.52 6.85
N TRP A 885 -27.63 -18.33 7.16
CA TRP A 885 -27.82 -17.13 6.33
C TRP A 885 -27.25 -17.31 4.91
N LEU A 886 -26.10 -17.96 4.77
CA LEU A 886 -25.51 -18.27 3.47
C LEU A 886 -26.34 -19.28 2.68
N GLN A 887 -26.81 -20.36 3.32
CA GLN A 887 -27.63 -21.38 2.65
C GLN A 887 -28.96 -20.80 2.15
N ARG A 888 -29.62 -19.99 2.97
CA ARG A 888 -30.84 -19.27 2.57
C ARG A 888 -30.58 -18.42 1.33
N ASN A 889 -29.49 -17.66 1.29
CA ASN A 889 -29.17 -16.82 0.14
C ASN A 889 -28.70 -17.63 -1.08
N ALA A 890 -28.01 -18.75 -0.87
CA ALA A 890 -27.63 -19.66 -1.95
C ALA A 890 -28.87 -20.25 -2.62
N ASN A 891 -29.89 -20.64 -1.85
CA ASN A 891 -31.15 -21.09 -2.42
C ASN A 891 -31.87 -19.96 -3.15
N LEU A 892 -32.02 -18.80 -2.51
CA LEU A 892 -32.74 -17.67 -3.10
C LEU A 892 -32.15 -17.16 -4.42
N PHE A 893 -30.81 -17.05 -4.52
CA PHE A 893 -30.15 -16.43 -5.67
C PHE A 893 -29.54 -17.42 -6.66
N LYS A 894 -29.32 -18.66 -6.25
CA LYS A 894 -28.62 -19.68 -7.06
C LYS A 894 -29.35 -21.03 -7.09
N ASN A 895 -30.52 -21.13 -6.45
CA ASN A 895 -31.29 -22.37 -6.31
C ASN A 895 -30.44 -23.56 -5.84
N LYS A 896 -29.53 -23.30 -4.88
CA LYS A 896 -28.58 -24.29 -4.37
C LYS A 896 -28.69 -24.40 -2.85
N LEU A 897 -28.88 -25.63 -2.37
CA LEU A 897 -28.80 -26.01 -0.95
C LEU A 897 -27.76 -27.10 -0.77
N ASP A 898 -26.80 -26.88 0.13
CA ASP A 898 -25.85 -27.92 0.53
C ASP A 898 -26.54 -28.91 1.49
N SER A 899 -26.05 -30.16 1.56
CA SER A 899 -26.55 -31.14 2.53
C SER A 899 -26.26 -30.69 3.97
N ILE A 900 -27.13 -31.10 4.91
CA ILE A 900 -27.01 -30.74 6.33
C ILE A 900 -25.67 -31.19 6.92
N ASP A 901 -25.23 -32.41 6.61
CA ASP A 901 -23.93 -32.93 7.03
C ASP A 901 -22.75 -32.06 6.51
N CYS A 902 -22.81 -31.61 5.26
CA CYS A 902 -21.80 -30.71 4.69
C CYS A 902 -21.75 -29.37 5.43
N ILE A 903 -22.92 -28.80 5.74
CA ILE A 903 -23.03 -27.53 6.49
C ILE A 903 -22.42 -27.69 7.89
N VAL A 904 -22.79 -28.75 8.61
CA VAL A 904 -22.32 -29.04 9.97
C VAL A 904 -20.80 -29.23 9.99
N ARG A 905 -20.25 -30.08 9.10
CA ARG A 905 -18.79 -30.31 9.01
C ARG A 905 -18.02 -29.01 8.75
N ARG A 906 -18.52 -28.16 7.84
CA ARG A 906 -17.89 -26.86 7.54
C ARG A 906 -17.89 -25.93 8.74
N ILE A 907 -18.99 -25.87 9.50
CA ILE A 907 -19.06 -25.07 10.74
C ILE A 907 -18.03 -25.59 11.75
N LEU A 908 -18.00 -26.91 12.00
CA LEU A 908 -17.10 -27.52 12.97
C LEU A 908 -15.62 -27.33 12.60
N PHE A 909 -15.27 -27.44 11.32
CA PHE A 909 -13.93 -27.15 10.81
C PHE A 909 -13.51 -25.71 11.13
N ILE A 910 -14.36 -24.72 10.84
CA ILE A 910 -14.07 -23.32 11.13
C ILE A 910 -13.93 -23.07 12.65
N VAL A 911 -14.77 -23.71 13.46
CA VAL A 911 -14.71 -23.63 14.92
C VAL A 911 -13.36 -24.16 15.42
N ALA A 912 -12.91 -25.32 14.91
CA ALA A 912 -11.63 -25.92 15.27
C ALA A 912 -10.45 -24.99 14.93
N CYS A 913 -10.37 -24.50 13.69
CA CYS A 913 -9.28 -23.62 13.24
C CYS A 913 -9.21 -22.26 13.97
N ARG A 914 -10.25 -21.86 14.72
CA ARG A 914 -10.29 -20.59 15.46
C ARG A 914 -10.02 -20.74 16.96
N CYS A 915 -9.89 -21.97 17.44
CA CYS A 915 -9.65 -22.26 18.85
C CYS A 915 -8.16 -22.48 19.17
N GLU A 916 -7.38 -22.97 18.21
CA GLU A 916 -5.91 -22.89 18.18
C GLU A 916 -5.45 -21.43 18.04
#